data_AF-A0A8H6SSK5-F1
#
_entry.id   AF-A0A8H6SSK5-F1
#
_cell.length_a   1.000
_cell.length_b   1.000
_cell.length_c   1.000
_cell.angle_alpha   90.00
_cell.angle_beta   90.00
_cell.angle_gamma   90.00
#
_symmetry.space_group_name_H-M   'P 1'
#
loop_
_entity.id
_entity.type
_entity.pdbx_description
1 polymer ?
#
loop_
_entity_poly.entity_id
_entity_poly.type
_entity_poly.pdbx_seq_one_letter_code
_entity_poly.pdbx_strand_id
1 'polypeptide(L)'
;MANSPSPLIIEVCVDSVQSALNAVRGGANRLELCGNLGIGGGTTPSFGLLKAVQQAVDVPIMAMVRPRTGDFLYSAAELEVMVQDIRMFKQAGVAGVVFGVLRADGRVDVQATKRLVDEARPLQGTSDAYIYRHGSPAVCFHRAFDMTRDPGEALRDVASVPGITRILTSGHAATALDGLNTLRGLVRSAGVLSILPGSGINGRTVQDVLDALDIAEVHMSGGGWMEGGMAYRRNGMGMGADEANAWNIWTTSEDSVRAVRELCDMKRKPAPQPIWYSNAIFFVSVHLAAVYGALFWRPYYAVPKATLLLAFFVWQLADFGITVRASAMNCSKPVERPQIGYHRLYSHRAFRATLPVRLVLAALGSAGFQGSIKWWCLRHRLHHRFTDDPVHDPYAATRGLFYSHMGWIFYKPTYERMDLVDREDLDSDPVVRFQHNHYVLLAVFFGFVIPTILGALWGDVSGAYVWGGLVSRLFIWHSTFLVNSLAHWDGLQPYSDEDTSRGNLILALLTGGEGSHNFHSFPHDWRSGPHLTNWDPSKWIIALLHRFGLVYGLRSVRDEDLKEALDYMRHKEKHGVPPEEDTLWTGETWNLDKAHEYILAKPGSCVVVIDDYFVDVTAYLGEHPGGAMILRKYSVRPKQELVVASWAFDGGLNNHSRSARRRMKEYRVAKYSRE
;
A
#
# COMPACT_ATOMS: atom_id res chain seq x y z
N MET A 1 16.81 -4.68 10.42
CA MET A 1 17.25 -5.09 9.07
C MET A 1 16.27 -4.49 8.07
N ALA A 2 16.67 -4.16 6.85
CA ALA A 2 15.72 -3.62 5.86
C ALA A 2 14.73 -4.72 5.44
N ASN A 3 13.44 -4.41 5.38
CA ASN A 3 12.47 -5.29 4.73
C ASN A 3 12.75 -5.28 3.22
N SER A 4 13.38 -6.35 2.74
CA SER A 4 13.36 -6.71 1.33
C SER A 4 11.92 -6.77 0.82
N PRO A 5 11.66 -6.57 -0.49
CA PRO A 5 10.36 -6.92 -1.05
C PRO A 5 10.01 -8.36 -0.66
N SER A 6 8.77 -8.59 -0.20
CA SER A 6 8.34 -9.90 0.32
C SER A 6 8.80 -11.02 -0.64
N PRO A 7 9.39 -12.11 -0.13
CA PRO A 7 9.93 -13.16 -0.99
C PRO A 7 8.82 -13.68 -1.91
N LEU A 8 9.16 -13.97 -3.16
CA LEU A 8 8.21 -14.62 -4.06
C LEU A 8 7.84 -15.97 -3.46
N ILE A 9 6.54 -16.23 -3.28
CA ILE A 9 6.08 -17.42 -2.56
C ILE A 9 6.13 -18.61 -3.51
N ILE A 10 6.97 -19.59 -3.17
CA ILE A 10 7.01 -20.87 -3.86
C ILE A 10 6.08 -21.83 -3.12
N GLU A 11 4.99 -22.21 -3.78
CA GLU A 11 4.12 -23.29 -3.35
C GLU A 11 4.59 -24.61 -3.98
N VAL A 12 4.72 -25.67 -3.18
CA VAL A 12 5.12 -27.00 -3.68
C VAL A 12 4.05 -28.03 -3.37
N CYS A 13 3.54 -28.73 -4.40
CA CYS A 13 2.65 -29.86 -4.20
C CYS A 13 3.44 -31.12 -3.77
N VAL A 14 2.97 -31.76 -2.70
CA VAL A 14 3.63 -32.88 -2.01
C VAL A 14 2.61 -33.94 -1.57
N ASP A 15 3.05 -35.19 -1.52
CA ASP A 15 2.22 -36.37 -1.25
C ASP A 15 2.78 -37.29 -0.15
N SER A 16 3.93 -36.94 0.41
CA SER A 16 4.55 -37.68 1.51
C SER A 16 5.27 -36.73 2.47
N VAL A 17 5.52 -37.20 3.70
CA VAL A 17 6.33 -36.45 4.68
C VAL A 17 7.75 -36.19 4.16
N GLN A 18 8.32 -37.11 3.37
CA GLN A 18 9.63 -36.91 2.76
C GLN A 18 9.59 -35.84 1.67
N SER A 19 8.56 -35.84 0.80
CA SER A 19 8.34 -34.79 -0.20
C SER A 19 8.19 -33.41 0.48
N ALA A 20 7.45 -33.33 1.59
CA ALA A 20 7.29 -32.10 2.38
C ALA A 20 8.60 -31.59 3.00
N LEU A 21 9.38 -32.48 3.62
CA LEU A 21 10.70 -32.15 4.19
C LEU A 21 11.66 -31.65 3.10
N ASN A 22 11.73 -32.33 1.96
CA ASN A 22 12.58 -31.95 0.83
C ASN A 22 12.17 -30.58 0.25
N ALA A 23 10.87 -30.32 0.09
CA ALA A 23 10.35 -29.05 -0.38
C ALA A 23 10.77 -27.88 0.53
N VAL A 24 10.60 -28.02 1.86
CA VAL A 24 10.94 -26.97 2.82
C VAL A 24 12.45 -26.73 2.89
N ARG A 25 13.29 -27.78 2.85
CA ARG A 25 14.76 -27.63 2.78
C ARG A 25 15.26 -26.98 1.49
N GLY A 26 14.51 -27.17 0.38
CA GLY A 26 14.73 -26.48 -0.89
C GLY A 26 14.25 -25.02 -0.90
N GLY A 27 13.57 -24.56 0.16
CA GLY A 27 13.10 -23.18 0.30
C GLY A 27 11.65 -22.92 -0.11
N ALA A 28 10.81 -23.95 -0.16
CA ALA A 28 9.36 -23.78 -0.30
C ALA A 28 8.79 -22.90 0.82
N ASN A 29 7.87 -22.00 0.47
CA ASN A 29 7.24 -21.07 1.41
C ASN A 29 5.83 -21.52 1.84
N ARG A 30 5.24 -22.46 1.10
CA ARG A 30 3.90 -23.02 1.29
C ARG A 30 3.85 -24.41 0.66
N LEU A 31 3.05 -25.32 1.21
CA LEU A 31 2.85 -26.65 0.65
C LEU A 31 1.40 -26.83 0.20
N GLU A 32 1.19 -27.49 -0.93
CA GLU A 32 -0.10 -28.13 -1.25
C GLU A 32 0.00 -29.62 -0.92
N LEU A 33 -0.82 -30.10 0.01
CA LEU A 33 -0.83 -31.49 0.42
C LEU A 33 -1.89 -32.28 -0.37
N CYS A 34 -1.42 -33.29 -1.07
CA CYS A 34 -2.19 -34.12 -1.99
C CYS A 34 -2.09 -35.61 -1.63
N GLY A 35 -3.11 -36.38 -1.99
CA GLY A 35 -2.96 -37.82 -2.27
C GLY A 35 -2.61 -38.05 -3.74
N ASN A 36 -2.00 -39.20 -4.07
CA ASN A 36 -1.87 -39.72 -5.44
C ASN A 36 -1.26 -38.73 -6.47
N LEU A 37 -0.31 -37.89 -6.07
CA LEU A 37 0.15 -36.75 -6.87
C LEU A 37 0.74 -37.17 -8.23
N GLY A 38 1.71 -38.10 -8.23
CA GLY A 38 2.42 -38.56 -9.43
C GLY A 38 1.59 -39.38 -10.44
N ILE A 39 0.36 -39.80 -10.09
CA ILE A 39 -0.53 -40.58 -10.96
C ILE A 39 -1.79 -39.79 -11.33
N GLY A 40 -2.39 -39.11 -10.36
CA GLY A 40 -3.71 -38.48 -10.48
C GLY A 40 -3.74 -36.96 -10.62
N GLY A 41 -2.58 -36.30 -10.49
CA GLY A 41 -2.49 -34.84 -10.40
C GLY A 41 -3.07 -34.26 -9.10
N GLY A 42 -3.11 -35.07 -8.03
CA GLY A 42 -3.61 -34.68 -6.71
C GLY A 42 -5.07 -35.06 -6.43
N THR A 43 -5.29 -35.81 -5.35
CA THR A 43 -6.60 -36.07 -4.72
C THR A 43 -6.59 -35.58 -3.28
N THR A 44 -7.71 -35.67 -2.55
CA THR A 44 -7.76 -35.46 -1.10
C THR A 44 -6.66 -36.30 -0.40
N PRO A 45 -5.81 -35.72 0.47
CA PRO A 45 -4.83 -36.46 1.26
C PRO A 45 -5.48 -37.15 2.46
N SER A 46 -4.87 -38.24 2.96
CA SER A 46 -5.36 -38.85 4.20
C SER A 46 -5.13 -37.94 5.41
N PHE A 47 -6.04 -37.97 6.38
CA PHE A 47 -5.92 -37.16 7.60
C PHE A 47 -4.65 -37.51 8.41
N GLY A 48 -4.22 -38.77 8.36
CA GLY A 48 -2.95 -39.22 8.95
C GLY A 48 -1.73 -38.60 8.28
N LEU A 49 -1.71 -38.48 6.95
CA LEU A 49 -0.67 -37.78 6.22
C LEU A 49 -0.63 -36.29 6.59
N LEU A 50 -1.80 -35.63 6.68
CA LEU A 50 -1.87 -34.22 7.13
C LEU A 50 -1.26 -34.04 8.52
N LYS A 51 -1.63 -34.88 9.48
CA LYS A 51 -1.09 -34.76 10.85
C LYS A 51 0.40 -35.07 10.93
N ALA A 52 0.91 -36.01 10.14
CA ALA A 52 2.34 -36.31 10.06
C ALA A 52 3.14 -35.15 9.41
N VAL A 53 2.61 -34.49 8.37
CA VAL A 53 3.25 -33.31 7.76
C VAL A 53 3.20 -32.10 8.71
N GLN A 54 2.07 -31.85 9.38
CA GLN A 54 1.96 -30.79 10.41
C GLN A 54 2.92 -30.97 11.60
N GLN A 55 3.43 -32.19 11.83
CA GLN A 55 4.45 -32.47 12.86
C GLN A 55 5.89 -32.36 12.33
N ALA A 56 6.09 -32.36 11.01
CA ALA A 56 7.39 -32.44 10.37
C ALA A 56 7.91 -31.09 9.82
N VAL A 57 7.03 -30.13 9.54
CA VAL A 57 7.38 -28.83 8.95
C VAL A 57 6.57 -27.68 9.54
N ASP A 58 7.23 -26.52 9.73
CA ASP A 58 6.62 -25.26 10.17
C ASP A 58 6.44 -24.31 8.97
N VAL A 59 5.55 -24.69 8.04
CA VAL A 59 5.14 -23.88 6.89
C VAL A 59 3.63 -24.00 6.64
N PRO A 60 2.98 -22.99 6.04
CA PRO A 60 1.57 -23.07 5.65
C PRO A 60 1.25 -24.27 4.76
N ILE A 61 0.24 -25.05 5.16
CA ILE A 61 -0.28 -26.20 4.41
C ILE A 61 -1.65 -25.85 3.83
N MET A 62 -1.76 -25.98 2.51
CA MET A 62 -2.99 -26.01 1.73
C MET A 62 -3.42 -27.46 1.55
N ALA A 63 -4.66 -27.83 1.87
CA ALA A 63 -5.14 -29.20 1.65
C ALA A 63 -5.92 -29.31 0.32
N MET A 64 -5.54 -30.27 -0.53
CA MET A 64 -6.32 -30.65 -1.70
C MET A 64 -7.66 -31.26 -1.26
N VAL A 65 -8.75 -30.87 -1.91
CA VAL A 65 -10.09 -31.43 -1.72
C VAL A 65 -10.60 -31.85 -3.09
N ARG A 66 -10.36 -33.13 -3.42
CA ARG A 66 -10.69 -33.74 -4.72
C ARG A 66 -10.88 -35.24 -4.50
N PRO A 67 -12.12 -35.76 -4.49
CA PRO A 67 -12.42 -37.10 -3.97
C PRO A 67 -11.95 -38.25 -4.89
N ARG A 68 -11.67 -37.96 -6.17
CA ARG A 68 -11.19 -38.92 -7.17
C ARG A 68 -10.31 -38.26 -8.23
N THR A 69 -9.63 -39.11 -9.00
CA THR A 69 -9.02 -38.74 -10.28
C THR A 69 -10.06 -38.59 -11.39
N GLY A 70 -9.65 -38.09 -12.56
CA GLY A 70 -10.54 -37.83 -13.70
C GLY A 70 -11.02 -36.38 -13.74
N ASP A 71 -12.26 -36.18 -14.21
CA ASP A 71 -12.88 -34.86 -14.35
C ASP A 71 -13.21 -34.17 -13.02
N PHE A 72 -13.85 -33.00 -13.13
CA PHE A 72 -14.29 -32.14 -12.03
C PHE A 72 -15.82 -31.97 -11.99
N LEU A 73 -16.55 -32.88 -12.65
CA LEU A 73 -18.01 -32.94 -12.67
C LEU A 73 -18.45 -33.90 -11.56
N TYR A 74 -18.71 -33.35 -10.38
CA TYR A 74 -19.03 -34.14 -9.19
C TYR A 74 -20.52 -34.38 -9.03
N SER A 75 -20.87 -35.61 -8.64
CA SER A 75 -22.22 -35.95 -8.17
C SER A 75 -22.52 -35.30 -6.81
N ALA A 76 -23.80 -35.20 -6.45
CA ALA A 76 -24.21 -34.63 -5.17
C ALA A 76 -23.58 -35.36 -3.95
N ALA A 77 -23.35 -36.67 -4.06
CA ALA A 77 -22.70 -37.46 -3.00
C ALA A 77 -21.20 -37.12 -2.88
N GLU A 78 -20.50 -36.91 -4.00
CA GLU A 78 -19.08 -36.53 -4.01
C GLU A 78 -18.88 -35.10 -3.48
N LEU A 79 -19.78 -34.17 -3.81
CA LEU A 79 -19.81 -32.84 -3.21
C LEU A 79 -20.03 -32.88 -1.69
N GLU A 80 -20.79 -33.87 -1.18
CA GLU A 80 -20.96 -34.04 0.26
C GLU A 80 -19.69 -34.58 0.94
N VAL A 81 -18.95 -35.49 0.28
CA VAL A 81 -17.61 -35.92 0.75
C VAL A 81 -16.67 -34.73 0.84
N MET A 82 -16.62 -33.88 -0.20
CA MET A 82 -15.79 -32.67 -0.21
C MET A 82 -16.15 -31.68 0.92
N VAL A 83 -17.44 -31.56 1.26
CA VAL A 83 -17.91 -30.75 2.40
C VAL A 83 -17.39 -31.32 3.75
N GLN A 84 -17.35 -32.64 3.93
CA GLN A 84 -16.81 -33.24 5.15
C GLN A 84 -15.27 -33.16 5.20
N ASP A 85 -14.58 -33.36 4.08
CA ASP A 85 -13.12 -33.16 3.96
C ASP A 85 -12.73 -31.74 4.40
N ILE A 86 -13.43 -30.72 3.89
CA ILE A 86 -13.21 -29.31 4.26
C ILE A 86 -13.40 -29.10 5.77
N ARG A 87 -14.45 -29.66 6.38
CA ARG A 87 -14.66 -29.58 7.84
C ARG A 87 -13.50 -30.20 8.61
N MET A 88 -13.05 -31.38 8.23
CA MET A 88 -11.94 -32.07 8.89
C MET A 88 -10.64 -31.28 8.77
N PHE A 89 -10.31 -30.74 7.59
CA PHE A 89 -9.11 -29.94 7.39
C PHE A 89 -9.17 -28.58 8.12
N LYS A 90 -10.33 -27.92 8.11
CA LYS A 90 -10.60 -26.69 8.88
C LYS A 90 -10.43 -26.90 10.39
N GLN A 91 -10.95 -27.99 10.93
CA GLN A 91 -10.72 -28.40 12.34
C GLN A 91 -9.27 -28.80 12.62
N ALA A 92 -8.54 -29.30 11.62
CA ALA A 92 -7.13 -29.67 11.73
C ALA A 92 -6.16 -28.48 11.70
N GLY A 93 -6.63 -27.26 11.39
CA GLY A 93 -5.81 -26.04 11.31
C GLY A 93 -4.98 -25.94 10.03
N VAL A 94 -5.55 -26.24 8.87
CA VAL A 94 -4.91 -25.94 7.57
C VAL A 94 -4.95 -24.44 7.27
N ALA A 95 -3.96 -23.93 6.54
CA ALA A 95 -3.91 -22.54 6.10
C ALA A 95 -4.90 -22.23 4.97
N GLY A 96 -5.36 -23.27 4.26
CA GLY A 96 -6.28 -23.15 3.15
C GLY A 96 -6.69 -24.49 2.56
N VAL A 97 -7.63 -24.44 1.61
CA VAL A 97 -8.11 -25.60 0.84
C VAL A 97 -8.06 -25.32 -0.66
N VAL A 98 -7.88 -26.37 -1.46
CA VAL A 98 -7.69 -26.28 -2.91
C VAL A 98 -8.64 -27.25 -3.61
N PHE A 99 -9.51 -26.72 -4.47
CA PHE A 99 -10.52 -27.51 -5.19
C PHE A 99 -11.00 -26.78 -6.45
N GLY A 100 -11.95 -27.36 -7.16
CA GLY A 100 -12.66 -26.70 -8.27
C GLY A 100 -13.72 -27.61 -8.84
N VAL A 101 -14.88 -27.06 -9.15
CA VAL A 101 -16.04 -27.83 -9.63
C VAL A 101 -16.46 -27.28 -10.99
N LEU A 102 -16.70 -28.17 -11.95
CA LEU A 102 -17.13 -27.84 -13.30
C LEU A 102 -18.49 -28.44 -13.61
N ARG A 103 -19.19 -27.79 -14.55
CA ARG A 103 -20.43 -28.24 -15.17
C ARG A 103 -20.11 -29.00 -16.46
N ALA A 104 -21.04 -29.83 -16.92
CA ALA A 104 -20.86 -30.65 -18.13
C ALA A 104 -20.71 -29.83 -19.44
N ASP A 105 -20.99 -28.52 -19.41
CA ASP A 105 -20.80 -27.59 -20.53
C ASP A 105 -19.40 -26.93 -20.55
N GLY A 106 -18.50 -27.32 -19.63
CA GLY A 106 -17.15 -26.75 -19.49
C GLY A 106 -17.10 -25.40 -18.80
N ARG A 107 -18.18 -24.97 -18.11
CA ARG A 107 -18.14 -23.81 -17.20
C ARG A 107 -17.83 -24.23 -15.76
N VAL A 108 -17.47 -23.25 -14.94
CA VAL A 108 -17.35 -23.41 -13.49
C VAL A 108 -18.74 -23.58 -12.88
N ASP A 109 -18.89 -24.53 -11.95
CA ASP A 109 -20.12 -24.61 -11.15
C ASP A 109 -20.05 -23.60 -10.00
N VAL A 110 -20.54 -22.38 -10.24
CA VAL A 110 -20.55 -21.28 -9.27
C VAL A 110 -21.32 -21.65 -7.99
N GLN A 111 -22.38 -22.46 -8.09
CA GLN A 111 -23.22 -22.81 -6.94
C GLN A 111 -22.52 -23.85 -6.04
N ALA A 112 -21.99 -24.92 -6.62
CA ALA A 112 -21.21 -25.93 -5.88
C ALA A 112 -19.90 -25.33 -5.35
N THR A 113 -19.23 -24.49 -6.14
CA THR A 113 -18.01 -23.79 -5.71
C THR A 113 -18.29 -22.87 -4.53
N LYS A 114 -19.38 -22.08 -4.54
CA LYS A 114 -19.77 -21.26 -3.39
C LYS A 114 -20.05 -22.12 -2.16
N ARG A 115 -20.78 -23.25 -2.30
CA ARG A 115 -21.07 -24.16 -1.18
C ARG A 115 -19.81 -24.63 -0.46
N LEU A 116 -18.75 -24.97 -1.21
CA LEU A 116 -17.46 -25.39 -0.64
C LEU A 116 -16.68 -24.22 -0.02
N VAL A 117 -16.75 -23.02 -0.60
CA VAL A 117 -16.15 -21.79 -0.02
C VAL A 117 -16.85 -21.39 1.28
N ASP A 118 -18.18 -21.49 1.35
CA ASP A 118 -18.95 -21.19 2.56
C ASP A 118 -18.55 -22.13 3.72
N GLU A 119 -18.43 -23.44 3.45
CA GLU A 119 -17.98 -24.42 4.45
C GLU A 119 -16.52 -24.20 4.89
N ALA A 120 -15.64 -23.76 3.98
CA ALA A 120 -14.25 -23.45 4.31
C ALA A 120 -14.11 -22.21 5.22
N ARG A 121 -15.09 -21.30 5.24
CA ARG A 121 -14.99 -20.04 5.98
C ARG A 121 -15.64 -20.12 7.37
N PRO A 122 -15.14 -19.36 8.38
CA PRO A 122 -13.74 -18.98 8.51
C PRO A 122 -12.86 -20.23 8.73
N LEU A 123 -11.59 -20.20 8.29
CA LEU A 123 -10.60 -21.16 8.76
C LEU A 123 -10.13 -20.72 10.15
N GLN A 124 -10.14 -21.64 11.11
CA GLN A 124 -9.77 -21.33 12.50
C GLN A 124 -8.24 -21.27 12.64
N GLY A 125 -7.74 -20.31 13.42
CA GLY A 125 -6.31 -20.20 13.78
C GLY A 125 -5.49 -19.18 12.99
N THR A 126 -6.04 -18.51 11.97
CA THR A 126 -5.37 -17.37 11.33
C THR A 126 -5.39 -16.15 12.25
N SER A 127 -4.25 -15.78 12.81
CA SER A 127 -4.06 -14.51 13.52
C SER A 127 -3.95 -13.33 12.53
N ASP A 128 -4.23 -12.12 12.99
CA ASP A 128 -4.09 -10.91 12.15
C ASP A 128 -2.67 -10.76 11.60
N ALA A 129 -1.66 -11.13 12.39
CA ALA A 129 -0.26 -11.15 11.97
C ALA A 129 0.03 -12.19 10.87
N TYR A 130 -0.71 -13.31 10.84
CA TYR A 130 -0.64 -14.28 9.74
C TYR A 130 -1.33 -13.72 8.49
N ILE A 131 -2.53 -13.14 8.63
CA ILE A 131 -3.28 -12.52 7.53
C ILE A 131 -2.48 -11.39 6.89
N TYR A 132 -1.83 -10.54 7.70
CA TYR A 132 -0.95 -9.47 7.27
C TYR A 132 0.31 -9.95 6.52
N ARG A 133 0.78 -11.18 6.80
CA ARG A 133 2.03 -11.73 6.26
C ARG A 133 1.85 -12.71 5.08
N HIS A 134 0.68 -13.36 4.99
CA HIS A 134 0.39 -14.44 4.04
C HIS A 134 -0.98 -14.35 3.35
N GLY A 135 -1.81 -13.37 3.70
CA GLY A 135 -3.18 -13.23 3.21
C GLY A 135 -4.23 -13.96 4.06
N SER A 136 -5.50 -13.60 3.82
CA SER A 136 -6.67 -14.19 4.48
C SER A 136 -6.79 -15.72 4.31
N PRO A 137 -7.56 -16.42 5.17
CA PRO A 137 -8.02 -17.79 4.97
C PRO A 137 -8.23 -18.16 3.49
N ALA A 138 -7.35 -18.99 2.94
CA ALA A 138 -7.17 -19.07 1.50
C ALA A 138 -7.94 -20.25 0.89
N VAL A 139 -8.92 -19.97 0.04
CA VAL A 139 -9.39 -20.94 -0.96
C VAL A 139 -8.67 -20.67 -2.28
N CYS A 140 -8.16 -21.74 -2.90
CA CYS A 140 -7.60 -21.72 -4.25
C CYS A 140 -8.48 -22.53 -5.21
N PHE A 141 -8.84 -21.95 -6.36
CA PHE A 141 -9.47 -22.69 -7.45
C PHE A 141 -8.39 -23.37 -8.29
N HIS A 142 -8.35 -24.71 -8.29
CA HIS A 142 -7.28 -25.49 -8.90
C HIS A 142 -7.41 -25.65 -10.42
N ARG A 143 -6.49 -26.42 -11.04
CA ARG A 143 -6.36 -26.64 -12.49
C ARG A 143 -7.59 -27.20 -13.24
N ALA A 144 -8.70 -27.48 -12.56
CA ALA A 144 -10.02 -27.46 -13.20
C ALA A 144 -10.24 -26.20 -14.05
N PHE A 145 -9.66 -25.06 -13.67
CA PHE A 145 -9.66 -23.84 -14.47
C PHE A 145 -9.18 -24.08 -15.91
N ASP A 146 -8.05 -24.79 -16.09
CA ASP A 146 -7.46 -25.08 -17.40
C ASP A 146 -8.30 -26.03 -18.26
N MET A 147 -9.28 -26.71 -17.65
CA MET A 147 -10.24 -27.58 -18.33
C MET A 147 -11.57 -26.86 -18.65
N THR A 148 -11.67 -25.55 -18.39
CA THR A 148 -12.85 -24.76 -18.78
C THR A 148 -12.82 -24.36 -20.24
N ARG A 149 -14.00 -24.07 -20.80
CA ARG A 149 -14.17 -23.75 -22.23
C ARG A 149 -13.62 -22.37 -22.65
N ASP A 150 -13.55 -21.42 -21.73
CA ASP A 150 -13.04 -20.07 -21.97
C ASP A 150 -12.40 -19.47 -20.69
N PRO A 151 -11.12 -19.03 -20.74
CA PRO A 151 -10.41 -18.50 -19.58
C PRO A 151 -11.01 -17.19 -19.04
N GLY A 152 -11.63 -16.37 -19.89
CA GLY A 152 -12.23 -15.10 -19.48
C GLY A 152 -13.54 -15.30 -18.73
N GLU A 153 -14.39 -16.22 -19.19
CA GLU A 153 -15.62 -16.65 -18.53
C GLU A 153 -15.30 -17.35 -17.20
N ALA A 154 -14.36 -18.30 -17.18
CA ALA A 154 -13.93 -18.95 -15.96
C ALA A 154 -13.36 -17.97 -14.93
N LEU A 155 -12.58 -16.97 -15.35
CA LEU A 155 -12.08 -15.94 -14.43
C LEU A 155 -13.22 -15.13 -13.80
N ARG A 156 -14.25 -14.75 -14.57
CA ARG A 156 -15.44 -14.05 -14.06
C ARG A 156 -16.26 -14.95 -13.13
N ASP A 157 -16.49 -16.20 -13.51
CA ASP A 157 -17.25 -17.17 -12.71
C ASP A 157 -16.57 -17.42 -11.36
N VAL A 158 -15.25 -17.61 -11.33
CA VAL A 158 -14.47 -17.76 -10.07
C VAL A 158 -14.46 -16.46 -9.26
N ALA A 159 -14.25 -15.30 -9.89
CA ALA A 159 -14.26 -14.00 -9.20
C ALA A 159 -15.63 -13.63 -8.61
N SER A 160 -16.73 -14.24 -9.09
CA SER A 160 -18.08 -14.02 -8.55
C SER A 160 -18.28 -14.63 -7.14
N VAL A 161 -17.42 -15.56 -6.72
CA VAL A 161 -17.53 -16.33 -5.46
C VAL A 161 -16.66 -15.72 -4.34
N PRO A 162 -17.24 -15.01 -3.35
CA PRO A 162 -16.45 -14.29 -2.35
C PRO A 162 -15.76 -15.22 -1.37
N GLY A 163 -14.42 -15.18 -1.33
CA GLY A 163 -13.58 -16.02 -0.45
C GLY A 163 -12.59 -16.92 -1.20
N ILE A 164 -12.72 -17.03 -2.53
CA ILE A 164 -11.61 -17.50 -3.36
C ILE A 164 -10.55 -16.39 -3.38
N THR A 165 -9.29 -16.80 -3.22
CA THR A 165 -8.13 -15.89 -3.15
C THR A 165 -7.20 -16.06 -4.35
N ARG A 166 -7.18 -17.26 -4.95
CA ARG A 166 -6.16 -17.69 -5.91
C ARG A 166 -6.74 -18.59 -6.99
N ILE A 167 -6.16 -18.54 -8.18
CA ILE A 167 -6.41 -19.49 -9.27
C ILE A 167 -5.10 -20.15 -9.66
N LEU A 168 -4.99 -21.47 -9.48
CA LEU A 168 -3.88 -22.27 -9.96
C LEU A 168 -4.16 -22.71 -11.41
N THR A 169 -3.36 -22.20 -12.35
CA THR A 169 -3.59 -22.35 -13.79
C THR A 169 -2.28 -22.39 -14.58
N SER A 170 -2.32 -23.09 -15.70
CA SER A 170 -1.27 -23.13 -16.74
C SER A 170 -1.59 -22.24 -17.94
N GLY A 171 -2.69 -21.48 -17.90
CA GLY A 171 -3.15 -20.62 -18.99
C GLY A 171 -3.89 -21.38 -20.11
N HIS A 172 -4.64 -22.44 -19.77
CA HIS A 172 -5.30 -23.33 -20.75
C HIS A 172 -4.30 -23.99 -21.73
N ALA A 173 -3.14 -24.40 -21.22
CA ALA A 173 -2.08 -25.05 -22.00
C ALA A 173 -1.48 -26.24 -21.23
N ALA A 174 -0.52 -26.96 -21.84
CA ALA A 174 0.14 -28.08 -21.18
C ALA A 174 0.99 -27.60 -19.98
N THR A 175 1.79 -26.56 -20.19
CA THR A 175 2.59 -25.88 -19.16
C THR A 175 2.29 -24.39 -19.09
N ALA A 176 2.62 -23.75 -17.97
CA ALA A 176 2.53 -22.30 -17.81
C ALA A 176 3.42 -21.53 -18.82
N LEU A 177 4.48 -22.15 -19.35
CA LEU A 177 5.35 -21.53 -20.36
C LEU A 177 4.64 -21.44 -21.72
N ASP A 178 3.88 -22.48 -22.09
CA ASP A 178 3.07 -22.49 -23.31
C ASP A 178 1.89 -21.50 -23.20
N GLY A 179 1.26 -21.45 -22.03
CA GLY A 179 0.08 -20.60 -21.76
C GLY A 179 0.37 -19.14 -21.44
N LEU A 180 1.61 -18.65 -21.60
CA LEU A 180 2.03 -17.31 -21.16
C LEU A 180 1.17 -16.15 -21.69
N ASN A 181 0.65 -16.26 -22.91
CA ASN A 181 -0.21 -15.21 -23.47
C ASN A 181 -1.57 -15.16 -22.77
N THR A 182 -2.16 -16.32 -22.44
CA THR A 182 -3.37 -16.42 -21.62
C THR A 182 -3.11 -15.94 -20.19
N LEU A 183 -2.03 -16.40 -19.55
CA LEU A 183 -1.64 -15.99 -18.20
C LEU A 183 -1.45 -14.47 -18.09
N ARG A 184 -0.83 -13.83 -19.10
CA ARG A 184 -0.65 -12.37 -19.14
C ARG A 184 -1.98 -11.62 -19.28
N GLY A 185 -2.99 -12.23 -19.91
CA GLY A 185 -4.37 -11.74 -19.91
C GLY A 185 -5.01 -11.88 -18.53
N LEU A 186 -4.97 -13.09 -17.96
CA LEU A 186 -5.54 -13.40 -16.64
C LEU A 186 -4.97 -12.50 -15.53
N VAL A 187 -3.65 -12.38 -15.42
CA VAL A 187 -2.96 -11.51 -14.45
C VAL A 187 -3.44 -10.06 -14.52
N ARG A 188 -3.71 -9.53 -15.72
CA ARG A 188 -4.22 -8.16 -15.92
C ARG A 188 -5.70 -8.00 -15.60
N SER A 189 -6.48 -9.08 -15.61
CA SER A 189 -7.94 -9.06 -15.41
C SER A 189 -8.40 -9.61 -14.07
N ALA A 190 -7.54 -10.28 -13.29
CA ALA A 190 -7.90 -10.98 -12.05
C ALA A 190 -8.23 -10.05 -10.87
N GLY A 191 -7.79 -8.79 -10.92
CA GLY A 191 -8.11 -7.76 -9.93
C GLY A 191 -7.53 -8.07 -8.55
N VAL A 192 -8.34 -8.70 -7.69
CA VAL A 192 -7.96 -9.14 -6.33
C VAL A 192 -7.53 -10.60 -6.24
N LEU A 193 -7.90 -11.43 -7.23
CA LEU A 193 -7.47 -12.82 -7.27
C LEU A 193 -5.99 -12.89 -7.69
N SER A 194 -5.17 -13.63 -6.94
CA SER A 194 -3.82 -13.93 -7.42
C SER A 194 -3.87 -15.07 -8.44
N ILE A 195 -3.30 -14.84 -9.62
CA ILE A 195 -3.05 -15.91 -10.58
C ILE A 195 -1.75 -16.59 -10.16
N LEU A 196 -1.82 -17.90 -9.97
CA LEU A 196 -0.74 -18.76 -9.51
C LEU A 196 -0.34 -19.68 -10.68
N PRO A 197 0.74 -19.36 -11.43
CA PRO A 197 1.18 -20.20 -12.54
C PRO A 197 1.66 -21.56 -12.05
N GLY A 198 1.13 -22.62 -12.67
CA GLY A 198 1.48 -24.00 -12.38
C GLY A 198 1.51 -24.88 -13.63
N SER A 199 1.96 -26.12 -13.47
CA SER A 199 2.38 -27.04 -14.55
C SER A 199 3.65 -26.58 -15.29
N GLY A 200 4.67 -27.44 -15.28
CA GLY A 200 5.95 -27.20 -15.97
C GLY A 200 6.90 -26.20 -15.30
N ILE A 201 6.55 -25.57 -14.18
CA ILE A 201 7.45 -24.69 -13.42
C ILE A 201 8.62 -25.49 -12.82
N ASN A 202 9.85 -25.15 -13.24
CA ASN A 202 11.09 -25.73 -12.76
C ASN A 202 12.28 -24.77 -13.02
N GLY A 203 13.49 -25.14 -12.57
CA GLY A 203 14.70 -24.31 -12.69
C GLY A 203 15.18 -23.98 -14.12
N ARG A 204 14.51 -24.47 -15.17
CA ARG A 204 14.74 -24.07 -16.57
C ARG A 204 13.66 -23.13 -17.13
N THR A 205 12.47 -23.10 -16.54
CA THR A 205 11.28 -22.43 -17.10
C THR A 205 10.78 -21.28 -16.23
N VAL A 206 11.10 -21.28 -14.93
CA VAL A 206 10.59 -20.27 -14.00
C VAL A 206 11.07 -18.86 -14.35
N GLN A 207 12.30 -18.70 -14.87
CA GLN A 207 12.82 -17.39 -15.26
C GLN A 207 11.98 -16.76 -16.38
N ASP A 208 11.69 -17.50 -17.45
CA ASP A 208 10.85 -17.02 -18.56
C ASP A 208 9.42 -16.69 -18.10
N VAL A 209 8.85 -17.54 -17.23
CA VAL A 209 7.50 -17.32 -16.68
C VAL A 209 7.45 -16.07 -15.80
N LEU A 210 8.50 -15.85 -14.99
CA LEU A 210 8.63 -14.66 -14.19
C LEU A 210 8.86 -13.41 -15.06
N ASP A 211 9.73 -13.44 -16.06
CA ASP A 211 10.02 -12.25 -16.87
C ASP A 211 8.86 -11.87 -17.80
N ALA A 212 7.98 -12.82 -18.13
CA ALA A 212 6.76 -12.61 -18.89
C ALA A 212 5.55 -12.08 -18.09
N LEU A 213 5.55 -12.22 -16.76
CA LEU A 213 4.38 -11.99 -15.88
C LEU A 213 4.75 -11.23 -14.58
N ASP A 214 3.90 -10.29 -14.17
CA ASP A 214 3.99 -9.69 -12.83
C ASP A 214 3.18 -10.52 -11.83
N ILE A 215 3.87 -11.34 -11.03
CA ILE A 215 3.29 -12.33 -10.11
C ILE A 215 3.98 -12.33 -8.75
N ALA A 216 3.22 -12.68 -7.71
CA ALA A 216 3.71 -12.77 -6.34
C ALA A 216 4.06 -14.19 -5.88
N GLU A 217 3.67 -15.21 -6.64
CA GLU A 217 3.78 -16.62 -6.29
C GLU A 217 3.83 -17.53 -7.52
N VAL A 218 4.41 -18.73 -7.36
CA VAL A 218 4.47 -19.80 -8.36
C VAL A 218 4.21 -21.16 -7.71
N HIS A 219 3.65 -22.10 -8.47
CA HIS A 219 3.36 -23.45 -8.02
C HIS A 219 4.17 -24.50 -8.81
N MET A 220 4.81 -25.43 -8.11
CA MET A 220 5.60 -26.51 -8.70
C MET A 220 5.43 -27.83 -7.93
N SER A 221 5.87 -28.95 -8.49
CA SER A 221 5.98 -30.23 -7.75
C SER A 221 7.41 -30.55 -7.31
N GLY A 222 8.40 -30.18 -8.12
CA GLY A 222 9.79 -30.62 -7.98
C GLY A 222 9.97 -32.15 -8.05
N GLY A 223 8.91 -32.89 -8.39
CA GLY A 223 8.81 -34.33 -8.19
C GLY A 223 9.22 -35.17 -9.39
N GLY A 224 9.65 -36.40 -9.08
CA GLY A 224 9.93 -37.44 -10.06
C GLY A 224 9.77 -38.83 -9.45
N TRP A 225 9.75 -39.85 -10.31
CA TRP A 225 9.73 -41.26 -9.90
C TRP A 225 11.15 -41.71 -9.53
N MET A 226 11.36 -42.02 -8.25
CA MET A 226 12.61 -42.55 -7.70
C MET A 226 12.51 -44.07 -7.53
N GLU A 227 13.61 -44.80 -7.74
CA GLU A 227 13.61 -46.26 -7.59
C GLU A 227 13.37 -46.69 -6.13
N GLY A 228 12.38 -47.57 -5.91
CA GLY A 228 12.07 -48.10 -4.58
C GLY A 228 13.03 -49.21 -4.14
N GLY A 229 13.45 -49.16 -2.87
CA GLY A 229 14.41 -50.10 -2.25
C GLY A 229 13.96 -51.57 -2.09
N MET A 230 12.92 -52.00 -2.80
CA MET A 230 12.48 -53.39 -2.84
C MET A 230 13.45 -54.24 -3.68
N ALA A 231 14.32 -54.99 -3.00
CA ALA A 231 15.33 -55.86 -3.61
C ALA A 231 14.74 -57.10 -4.31
N TYR A 232 13.52 -57.52 -3.96
CA TYR A 232 12.75 -58.53 -4.69
C TYR A 232 11.53 -57.89 -5.33
N ARG A 233 11.33 -58.14 -6.62
CA ARG A 233 10.23 -57.61 -7.44
C ARG A 233 9.60 -58.76 -8.22
N ARG A 234 8.27 -58.78 -8.35
CA ARG A 234 7.55 -59.77 -9.16
C ARG A 234 7.06 -59.12 -10.45
N ASN A 235 7.43 -59.69 -11.58
CA ASN A 235 7.03 -59.23 -12.91
C ASN A 235 5.53 -59.44 -13.16
N GLY A 236 4.90 -58.63 -14.01
CA GLY A 236 3.49 -58.74 -14.38
C GLY A 236 2.51 -58.28 -13.28
N MET A 237 2.92 -57.36 -12.41
CA MET A 237 2.17 -56.92 -11.23
C MET A 237 2.10 -55.39 -11.12
N GLY A 238 1.50 -54.73 -12.12
CA GLY A 238 1.32 -53.26 -12.13
C GLY A 238 0.42 -52.67 -11.03
N MET A 239 -0.29 -53.48 -10.25
CA MET A 239 -1.17 -53.06 -9.13
C MET A 239 -2.26 -52.02 -9.49
N GLY A 240 -2.63 -51.91 -10.77
CA GLY A 240 -3.60 -50.91 -11.26
C GLY A 240 -2.98 -49.59 -11.70
N ALA A 241 -1.65 -49.46 -11.60
CA ALA A 241 -0.86 -48.38 -12.18
C ALA A 241 -0.04 -48.89 -13.39
N ASP A 242 0.74 -48.00 -13.99
CA ASP A 242 1.74 -48.31 -15.01
C ASP A 242 2.83 -49.27 -14.47
N GLU A 243 3.06 -50.39 -15.16
CA GLU A 243 4.06 -51.39 -14.76
C GLU A 243 5.48 -50.80 -14.67
N ALA A 244 5.80 -49.79 -15.47
CA ALA A 244 7.11 -49.12 -15.43
C ALA A 244 7.35 -48.37 -14.11
N ASN A 245 6.29 -48.06 -13.36
CA ASN A 245 6.35 -47.29 -12.11
C ASN A 245 5.85 -48.06 -10.87
N ALA A 246 5.42 -49.32 -11.01
CA ALA A 246 4.88 -50.14 -9.92
C ALA A 246 5.85 -50.40 -8.74
N TRP A 247 7.15 -50.16 -8.93
CA TRP A 247 8.19 -50.25 -7.89
C TRP A 247 8.90 -48.92 -7.60
N ASN A 248 8.43 -47.83 -8.21
CA ASN A 248 8.98 -46.48 -8.02
C ASN A 248 8.16 -45.70 -7.00
N ILE A 249 8.78 -44.70 -6.37
CA ILE A 249 8.16 -43.83 -5.39
C ILE A 249 8.23 -42.40 -5.94
N TRP A 250 7.08 -41.73 -6.06
CA TRP A 250 7.06 -40.30 -6.40
C TRP A 250 7.66 -39.52 -5.24
N THR A 251 8.61 -38.63 -5.50
CA THR A 251 9.30 -37.86 -4.45
C THR A 251 9.71 -36.49 -4.96
N THR A 252 9.41 -35.44 -4.20
CA THR A 252 9.93 -34.08 -4.46
C THR A 252 11.43 -34.01 -4.22
N SER A 253 12.19 -33.56 -5.22
CA SER A 253 13.62 -33.28 -5.09
C SER A 253 13.87 -31.94 -4.40
N GLU A 254 14.74 -31.95 -3.39
CA GLU A 254 15.19 -30.74 -2.68
C GLU A 254 15.92 -29.78 -3.64
N ASP A 255 16.81 -30.30 -4.48
CA ASP A 255 17.59 -29.52 -5.45
C ASP A 255 16.71 -28.88 -6.54
N SER A 256 15.64 -29.58 -6.96
CA SER A 256 14.67 -29.02 -7.92
C SER A 256 13.97 -27.77 -7.37
N VAL A 257 13.62 -27.77 -6.08
CA VAL A 257 13.00 -26.61 -5.41
C VAL A 257 14.05 -25.53 -5.14
N ARG A 258 15.26 -25.92 -4.71
CA ARG A 258 16.41 -25.01 -4.50
C ARG A 258 16.77 -24.21 -5.74
N ALA A 259 16.84 -24.86 -6.91
CA ALA A 259 17.12 -24.20 -8.18
C ALA A 259 16.03 -23.17 -8.58
N VAL A 260 14.76 -23.44 -8.28
CA VAL A 260 13.68 -22.46 -8.46
C VAL A 260 13.80 -21.31 -7.46
N ARG A 261 14.12 -21.61 -6.19
CA ARG A 261 14.30 -20.62 -5.13
C ARG A 261 15.37 -19.58 -5.46
N GLU A 262 16.52 -20.03 -5.95
CA GLU A 262 17.65 -19.17 -6.31
C GLU A 262 17.29 -18.18 -7.44
N LEU A 263 16.58 -18.64 -8.49
CA LEU A 263 16.13 -17.80 -9.59
C LEU A 263 15.08 -16.76 -9.14
N CYS A 264 14.09 -17.18 -8.35
CA CYS A 264 13.09 -16.29 -7.76
C CYS A 264 13.74 -15.16 -6.92
N ASP A 265 14.79 -15.47 -6.17
CA ASP A 265 15.54 -14.50 -5.36
C ASP A 265 16.49 -13.61 -6.18
N MET A 266 16.95 -14.05 -7.37
CA MET A 266 17.65 -13.16 -8.30
C MET A 266 16.72 -12.06 -8.82
N LYS A 267 15.52 -12.42 -9.31
CA LYS A 267 14.60 -11.43 -9.91
C LYS A 267 14.10 -10.39 -8.91
N ARG A 268 13.90 -10.75 -7.63
CA ARG A 268 13.45 -9.80 -6.58
C ARG A 268 14.57 -9.01 -5.89
N LYS A 269 15.83 -9.10 -6.34
CA LYS A 269 16.82 -8.06 -6.04
C LYS A 269 16.44 -6.80 -6.86
N PRO A 270 16.01 -5.69 -6.24
CA PRO A 270 15.67 -4.49 -6.99
C PRO A 270 16.89 -4.00 -7.75
N ALA A 271 16.73 -3.72 -9.05
CA ALA A 271 17.80 -3.16 -9.85
C ALA A 271 18.34 -1.88 -9.18
N PRO A 272 19.66 -1.70 -9.02
CA PRO A 272 20.22 -0.59 -8.27
C PRO A 272 19.80 0.73 -8.93
N GLN A 273 19.01 1.53 -8.23
CA GLN A 273 18.41 2.73 -8.82
C GLN A 273 19.51 3.68 -9.33
N PRO A 274 19.38 4.22 -10.56
CA PRO A 274 20.46 4.98 -11.18
C PRO A 274 20.72 6.28 -10.41
N ILE A 275 21.98 6.48 -10.02
CA ILE A 275 22.43 7.64 -9.23
C ILE A 275 22.17 8.94 -10.00
N TRP A 276 21.60 9.93 -9.31
CA TRP A 276 21.32 11.25 -9.84
C TRP A 276 22.50 12.21 -9.62
N TYR A 277 23.62 11.94 -10.30
CA TYR A 277 24.90 12.63 -10.10
C TYR A 277 24.82 14.16 -10.08
N SER A 278 24.02 14.81 -10.94
CA SER A 278 23.89 16.27 -10.94
C SER A 278 23.23 16.82 -9.66
N ASN A 279 22.22 16.11 -9.14
CA ASN A 279 21.56 16.47 -7.88
C ASN A 279 22.47 16.18 -6.68
N ALA A 280 23.19 15.05 -6.71
CA ALA A 280 24.20 14.69 -5.71
C ALA A 280 25.31 15.75 -5.60
N ILE A 281 25.88 16.17 -6.73
CA ILE A 281 26.94 17.19 -6.80
C ILE A 281 26.42 18.54 -6.32
N PHE A 282 25.21 18.96 -6.74
CA PHE A 282 24.60 20.20 -6.26
C PHE A 282 24.39 20.18 -4.74
N PHE A 283 23.76 19.13 -4.22
CA PHE A 283 23.48 18.99 -2.79
C PHE A 283 24.78 19.02 -1.97
N VAL A 284 25.76 18.18 -2.30
CA VAL A 284 27.04 18.10 -1.57
C VAL A 284 27.84 19.41 -1.69
N SER A 285 27.91 20.04 -2.86
CA SER A 285 28.66 21.30 -3.03
C SER A 285 28.05 22.46 -2.23
N VAL A 286 26.71 22.55 -2.11
CA VAL A 286 26.06 23.55 -1.24
C VAL A 286 26.39 23.31 0.23
N HIS A 287 26.44 22.05 0.69
CA HIS A 287 26.83 21.73 2.07
C HIS A 287 28.29 22.09 2.35
N LEU A 288 29.22 21.72 1.46
CA LEU A 288 30.64 22.07 1.60
C LEU A 288 30.84 23.59 1.58
N ALA A 289 30.14 24.32 0.70
CA ALA A 289 30.22 25.78 0.64
C ALA A 289 29.64 26.46 1.89
N ALA A 290 28.52 25.95 2.42
CA ALA A 290 27.92 26.44 3.66
C ALA A 290 28.83 26.22 4.88
N VAL A 291 29.37 25.01 5.05
CA VAL A 291 30.28 24.66 6.15
C VAL A 291 31.59 25.46 6.03
N TYR A 292 32.18 25.55 4.84
CA TYR A 292 33.38 26.36 4.62
C TYR A 292 33.14 27.84 4.92
N GLY A 293 32.03 28.39 4.43
CA GLY A 293 31.61 29.77 4.67
C GLY A 293 31.42 30.08 6.16
N ALA A 294 30.71 29.21 6.88
CA ALA A 294 30.33 29.41 8.27
C ALA A 294 31.45 29.12 9.29
N LEU A 295 32.50 28.40 8.91
CA LEU A 295 33.64 28.09 9.78
C LEU A 295 34.89 28.91 9.46
N PHE A 296 35.25 29.09 8.19
CA PHE A 296 36.54 29.65 7.80
C PHE A 296 36.47 31.05 7.17
N TRP A 297 35.42 31.38 6.42
CA TRP A 297 35.37 32.67 5.69
C TRP A 297 34.62 33.77 6.43
N ARG A 298 33.41 33.47 6.93
CA ARG A 298 32.52 34.39 7.65
C ARG A 298 31.94 33.70 8.89
N PRO A 299 32.76 33.34 9.89
CA PRO A 299 32.28 32.69 11.11
C PRO A 299 31.32 33.57 11.91
N TYR A 300 30.50 32.95 12.75
CA TYR A 300 29.36 33.61 13.42
C TYR A 300 29.75 34.83 14.28
N TYR A 301 30.97 34.85 14.83
CA TYR A 301 31.52 35.96 15.62
C TYR A 301 32.09 37.11 14.76
N ALA A 302 32.25 36.91 13.45
CA ALA A 302 32.83 37.87 12.51
C ALA A 302 31.79 38.51 11.57
N VAL A 303 30.49 38.24 11.77
CA VAL A 303 29.37 38.83 11.05
C VAL A 303 28.49 39.67 11.99
N PRO A 304 27.83 40.75 11.51
CA PRO A 304 26.89 41.52 12.32
C PRO A 304 25.74 40.65 12.84
N LYS A 305 25.23 40.97 14.03
CA LYS A 305 24.02 40.31 14.59
C LYS A 305 22.81 40.42 13.64
N ALA A 306 22.73 41.48 12.83
CA ALA A 306 21.74 41.64 11.77
C ALA A 306 21.82 40.55 10.69
N THR A 307 23.03 40.12 10.30
CA THR A 307 23.25 39.02 9.35
C THR A 307 22.77 37.68 9.92
N LEU A 308 23.05 37.38 11.20
CA LEU A 308 22.56 36.16 11.85
C LEU A 308 21.04 36.17 12.04
N LEU A 309 20.46 37.32 12.40
CA LEU A 309 19.01 37.50 12.47
C LEU A 309 18.36 37.38 11.09
N LEU A 310 18.97 37.91 10.02
CA LEU A 310 18.53 37.69 8.65
C LEU A 310 18.54 36.20 8.31
N ALA A 311 19.59 35.46 8.67
CA ALA A 311 19.69 34.03 8.38
C ALA A 311 18.65 33.19 9.13
N PHE A 312 18.39 33.50 10.41
CA PHE A 312 17.28 32.93 11.16
C PHE A 312 15.94 33.27 10.53
N PHE A 313 15.71 34.54 10.17
CA PHE A 313 14.47 34.95 9.52
C PHE A 313 14.31 34.38 8.11
N VAL A 314 15.37 34.15 7.33
CA VAL A 314 15.28 33.55 5.99
C VAL A 314 15.05 32.04 6.10
N TRP A 315 15.74 31.34 7.00
CA TRP A 315 15.41 29.94 7.33
C TRP A 315 13.94 29.86 7.72
N GLN A 316 13.54 30.57 8.76
CA GLN A 316 12.18 30.53 9.26
C GLN A 316 11.16 31.01 8.20
N LEU A 317 11.38 32.08 7.42
CA LEU A 317 10.44 32.54 6.37
C LEU A 317 10.37 31.63 5.13
N ALA A 318 11.34 30.74 4.91
CA ALA A 318 11.37 29.80 3.79
C ALA A 318 10.95 28.38 4.20
N ASP A 319 11.17 28.00 5.46
CA ASP A 319 10.47 26.93 6.17
C ASP A 319 9.02 27.31 6.42
N PHE A 320 8.71 28.60 6.55
CA PHE A 320 7.44 29.18 6.08
C PHE A 320 7.48 29.03 4.55
N GLY A 321 7.14 29.98 3.67
CA GLY A 321 7.38 29.81 2.21
C GLY A 321 6.77 28.60 1.46
N ILE A 322 7.38 27.40 1.57
CA ILE A 322 6.68 26.09 1.60
C ILE A 322 5.38 26.20 2.42
N THR A 323 5.33 27.23 3.26
CA THR A 323 4.46 27.45 4.38
C THR A 323 4.27 29.03 4.53
N VAL A 324 4.17 30.30 5.02
CA VAL A 324 3.51 31.50 4.40
C VAL A 324 3.90 32.87 5.03
N ARG A 325 3.83 34.04 4.30
CA ARG A 325 3.30 35.37 4.78
C ARG A 325 3.52 36.62 3.86
N ALA A 326 2.56 37.57 3.80
CA ALA A 326 2.72 39.00 3.42
C ALA A 326 2.44 40.03 4.57
N SER A 327 2.67 41.34 4.36
CA SER A 327 2.65 42.44 5.38
C SER A 327 1.38 43.33 5.32
N ALA A 328 1.06 44.28 6.22
CA ALA A 328 1.89 45.09 7.15
C ALA A 328 1.22 45.50 8.50
N MET A 329 1.81 46.50 9.18
CA MET A 329 1.56 47.04 10.55
C MET A 329 0.10 47.45 10.86
N ASN A 330 -0.39 47.52 12.12
CA ASN A 330 0.23 48.15 13.31
C ASN A 330 -0.25 47.56 14.67
N CYS A 331 0.24 48.10 15.81
CA CYS A 331 -0.18 47.93 17.23
C CYS A 331 0.25 46.66 18.02
N SER A 332 1.31 46.85 18.82
CA SER A 332 1.38 46.55 20.28
C SER A 332 0.91 45.20 20.86
N LYS A 333 1.64 44.11 20.59
CA LYS A 333 1.99 43.01 21.54
C LYS A 333 3.07 42.10 20.92
N PRO A 334 3.68 41.13 21.65
CA PRO A 334 4.81 40.33 21.15
C PRO A 334 4.53 39.61 19.82
N VAL A 335 5.57 39.45 18.98
CA VAL A 335 5.43 39.19 17.54
C VAL A 335 6.22 37.96 17.08
N GLU A 336 5.53 36.84 16.86
CA GLU A 336 6.11 35.59 16.34
C GLU A 336 5.35 35.11 15.09
N ARG A 337 5.99 34.34 14.19
CA ARG A 337 5.64 34.22 12.75
C ARG A 337 5.76 32.74 12.27
N PRO A 338 4.85 32.15 11.46
CA PRO A 338 4.88 30.70 11.14
C PRO A 338 4.24 30.14 9.82
N GLN A 339 3.85 28.84 9.78
CA GLN A 339 4.21 27.84 8.74
C GLN A 339 3.05 27.01 8.05
N ILE A 340 2.44 27.44 6.91
CA ILE A 340 1.01 27.19 6.52
C ILE A 340 0.61 26.62 5.09
N GLY A 341 1.48 26.22 4.14
CA GLY A 341 1.34 26.48 2.66
C GLY A 341 1.30 25.30 1.64
N TYR A 342 2.36 25.08 0.83
CA TYR A 342 2.59 23.88 -0.02
C TYR A 342 2.04 22.61 0.66
N HIS A 343 2.32 22.49 1.97
CA HIS A 343 1.71 21.50 2.85
C HIS A 343 0.18 21.68 2.98
N ARG A 344 -0.28 22.57 3.89
CA ARG A 344 -1.70 22.63 4.30
C ARG A 344 -2.66 23.24 3.27
N LEU A 345 -2.25 24.27 2.51
CA LEU A 345 -3.04 24.86 1.42
C LEU A 345 -3.06 23.96 0.17
N TYR A 346 -1.89 23.64 -0.39
CA TYR A 346 -1.82 23.05 -1.73
C TYR A 346 -1.88 21.52 -1.71
N SER A 347 -1.14 20.83 -0.85
CA SER A 347 -1.20 19.36 -0.81
C SER A 347 -2.53 18.88 -0.24
N HIS A 348 -2.93 19.44 0.90
CA HIS A 348 -4.07 18.92 1.70
C HIS A 348 -5.39 19.67 1.56
N ARG A 349 -5.41 20.84 0.89
CA ARG A 349 -6.62 21.65 0.67
C ARG A 349 -7.37 22.02 1.96
N ALA A 350 -6.65 22.18 3.08
CA ALA A 350 -7.21 22.39 4.42
C ALA A 350 -7.90 23.77 4.61
N PHE A 351 -7.63 24.73 3.72
CA PHE A 351 -8.31 26.02 3.64
C PHE A 351 -8.17 26.61 2.22
N ARG A 352 -8.76 27.79 1.98
CA ARG A 352 -8.60 28.57 0.73
C ARG A 352 -7.97 29.93 1.01
N ALA A 353 -7.19 30.45 0.06
CA ALA A 353 -6.42 31.68 0.21
C ALA A 353 -6.60 32.66 -0.96
N THR A 354 -6.66 33.95 -0.62
CA THR A 354 -6.71 35.07 -1.59
C THR A 354 -5.46 35.11 -2.47
N LEU A 355 -5.55 35.75 -3.64
CA LEU A 355 -4.44 35.84 -4.61
C LEU A 355 -3.16 36.49 -4.02
N PRO A 356 -3.22 37.61 -3.27
CA PRO A 356 -2.02 38.22 -2.67
C PRO A 356 -1.32 37.28 -1.68
N VAL A 357 -2.09 36.46 -0.93
CA VAL A 357 -1.51 35.41 -0.09
C VAL A 357 -0.81 34.38 -0.99
N ARG A 358 -1.53 33.74 -1.92
CA ARG A 358 -0.98 32.68 -2.81
C ARG A 358 0.34 33.07 -3.49
N LEU A 359 0.43 34.26 -4.07
CA LEU A 359 1.64 34.77 -4.73
C LEU A 359 2.86 34.79 -3.81
N VAL A 360 2.67 35.19 -2.55
CA VAL A 360 3.80 35.33 -1.60
C VAL A 360 4.21 33.99 -0.98
N LEU A 361 3.32 32.98 -0.96
CA LEU A 361 3.71 31.60 -0.63
C LEU A 361 4.59 31.04 -1.75
N ALA A 362 4.17 31.24 -3.00
CA ALA A 362 4.94 30.81 -4.16
C ALA A 362 6.35 31.43 -4.19
N ALA A 363 6.47 32.72 -3.86
CA ALA A 363 7.75 33.42 -3.71
C ALA A 363 8.61 32.84 -2.57
N LEU A 364 8.11 32.85 -1.34
CA LEU A 364 8.88 32.41 -0.17
C LEU A 364 9.22 30.91 -0.22
N GLY A 365 8.37 30.05 -0.79
CA GLY A 365 8.68 28.62 -0.93
C GLY A 365 9.67 28.30 -2.02
N SER A 366 9.81 29.19 -3.00
CA SER A 366 10.93 29.12 -3.94
C SER A 366 12.26 29.37 -3.20
N ALA A 367 12.30 30.21 -2.16
CA ALA A 367 13.49 30.42 -1.34
C ALA A 367 13.96 29.15 -0.59
N GLY A 368 13.03 28.22 -0.30
CA GLY A 368 13.35 26.93 0.34
C GLY A 368 14.05 25.91 -0.57
N PHE A 369 14.04 26.13 -1.88
CA PHE A 369 14.75 25.32 -2.87
C PHE A 369 14.37 23.81 -2.91
N GLN A 370 13.16 23.44 -2.48
CA GLN A 370 12.69 22.03 -2.40
C GLN A 370 11.89 21.55 -3.63
N GLY A 371 12.09 22.16 -4.80
CA GLY A 371 11.23 21.98 -5.97
C GLY A 371 10.01 22.89 -5.98
N SER A 372 9.28 22.91 -7.10
CA SER A 372 8.11 23.78 -7.28
C SER A 372 6.89 23.26 -6.53
N ILE A 373 5.85 24.10 -6.34
CA ILE A 373 4.60 23.71 -5.66
C ILE A 373 4.05 22.40 -6.24
N LYS A 374 3.86 22.32 -7.57
CA LYS A 374 3.40 21.09 -8.25
C LYS A 374 4.31 19.89 -7.98
N TRP A 375 5.63 20.06 -8.07
CA TRP A 375 6.62 18.98 -7.91
C TRP A 375 6.61 18.40 -6.48
N TRP A 376 6.46 19.28 -5.48
CA TRP A 376 6.43 18.93 -4.06
C TRP A 376 5.08 18.29 -3.68
N CYS A 377 3.96 18.94 -4.01
CA CYS A 377 2.62 18.51 -3.61
C CYS A 377 2.24 17.13 -4.18
N LEU A 378 2.67 16.80 -5.41
CA LEU A 378 2.42 15.47 -5.99
C LEU A 378 3.19 14.36 -5.28
N ARG A 379 4.40 14.63 -4.79
CA ARG A 379 5.17 13.68 -3.97
C ARG A 379 4.59 13.56 -2.57
N HIS A 380 4.16 14.67 -1.97
CA HIS A 380 3.53 14.66 -0.64
C HIS A 380 2.21 13.88 -0.65
N ARG A 381 1.36 14.09 -1.67
CA ARG A 381 0.14 13.29 -1.88
C ARG A 381 0.43 11.82 -2.21
N LEU A 382 1.56 11.48 -2.83
CA LEU A 382 1.97 10.10 -3.08
C LEU A 382 2.46 9.41 -1.80
N HIS A 383 3.31 10.09 -1.01
CA HIS A 383 3.76 9.67 0.31
C HIS A 383 2.56 9.35 1.21
N HIS A 384 1.62 10.29 1.40
CA HIS A 384 0.42 10.08 2.22
C HIS A 384 -0.52 8.95 1.78
N ARG A 385 -0.40 8.45 0.55
CA ARG A 385 -1.23 7.35 0.01
C ARG A 385 -0.57 5.99 0.18
N PHE A 386 0.75 5.97 0.30
CA PHE A 386 1.57 4.76 0.38
C PHE A 386 2.59 4.87 1.51
N THR A 387 2.25 5.54 2.61
CA THR A 387 3.16 5.81 3.73
C THR A 387 3.87 4.53 4.16
N ASP A 388 5.20 4.60 4.31
CA ASP A 388 6.05 3.47 4.69
C ASP A 388 6.20 2.33 3.65
N ASP A 389 5.53 2.38 2.49
CA ASP A 389 5.73 1.43 1.39
C ASP A 389 7.15 1.59 0.78
N PRO A 390 8.02 0.57 0.85
CA PRO A 390 9.43 0.69 0.43
C PRO A 390 9.63 0.84 -1.09
N VAL A 391 8.57 0.69 -1.90
CA VAL A 391 8.58 0.82 -3.37
C VAL A 391 7.88 2.11 -3.79
N HIS A 392 6.74 2.44 -3.20
CA HIS A 392 5.85 3.51 -3.68
C HIS A 392 5.96 4.83 -2.90
N ASP A 393 6.44 4.81 -1.65
CA ASP A 393 6.71 6.03 -0.88
C ASP A 393 8.01 6.71 -1.38
N PRO A 394 7.97 7.97 -1.84
CA PRO A 394 9.19 8.72 -2.19
C PRO A 394 10.25 8.75 -1.10
N TYR A 395 9.84 8.70 0.17
CA TYR A 395 10.67 8.98 1.35
C TYR A 395 10.67 7.83 2.37
N ALA A 396 10.18 6.63 2.00
CA ALA A 396 9.95 5.45 2.86
C ALA A 396 10.86 5.33 4.11
N ALA A 397 10.33 5.55 5.31
CA ALA A 397 11.10 5.42 6.55
C ALA A 397 11.54 3.97 6.83
N THR A 398 10.81 2.99 6.27
CA THR A 398 11.15 1.55 6.24
C THR A 398 12.46 1.24 5.50
N ARG A 399 12.94 2.12 4.62
CA ARG A 399 14.27 2.02 3.99
C ARG A 399 15.42 2.54 4.87
N GLY A 400 15.11 3.01 6.08
CA GLY A 400 16.06 3.42 7.11
C GLY A 400 16.26 4.92 7.20
N LEU A 401 16.58 5.40 8.42
CA LEU A 401 16.67 6.82 8.78
C LEU A 401 17.50 7.68 7.80
N PHE A 402 18.64 7.17 7.32
CA PHE A 402 19.45 7.89 6.33
C PHE A 402 18.73 8.06 4.98
N TYR A 403 18.01 7.02 4.53
CA TYR A 403 17.29 7.05 3.26
C TYR A 403 16.18 8.11 3.29
N SER A 404 15.33 8.07 4.31
CA SER A 404 14.17 8.96 4.43
C SER A 404 14.57 10.42 4.74
N HIS A 405 15.69 10.63 5.44
CA HIS A 405 16.23 11.97 5.65
C HIS A 405 16.74 12.58 4.34
N MET A 406 17.79 12.01 3.75
CA MET A 406 18.42 12.59 2.53
C MET A 406 18.92 11.57 1.51
N GLY A 407 18.93 10.27 1.82
CA GLY A 407 19.39 9.24 0.90
C GLY A 407 18.57 9.18 -0.40
N TRP A 408 17.26 9.47 -0.34
CA TRP A 408 16.38 9.56 -1.50
C TRP A 408 16.83 10.59 -2.56
N ILE A 409 17.55 11.65 -2.16
CA ILE A 409 18.00 12.75 -3.02
C ILE A 409 19.04 12.30 -4.06
N PHE A 410 19.80 11.24 -3.74
CA PHE A 410 20.92 10.75 -4.55
C PHE A 410 20.49 9.80 -5.68
N TYR A 411 19.24 9.36 -5.72
CA TYR A 411 18.71 8.42 -6.73
C TYR A 411 17.75 9.13 -7.69
N LYS A 412 17.70 8.68 -8.95
CA LYS A 412 16.68 9.16 -9.91
C LYS A 412 15.33 8.55 -9.53
N PRO A 413 14.30 9.36 -9.21
CA PRO A 413 13.02 8.83 -8.75
C PRO A 413 12.19 8.21 -9.88
N THR A 414 11.61 7.04 -9.60
CA THR A 414 10.63 6.34 -10.43
C THR A 414 9.32 6.20 -9.65
N TYR A 415 8.20 6.69 -10.20
CA TYR A 415 6.91 6.71 -9.50
C TYR A 415 5.80 6.08 -10.36
N GLU A 416 5.76 4.76 -10.40
CA GLU A 416 4.80 3.99 -11.21
C GLU A 416 3.32 4.31 -10.88
N ARG A 417 3.04 4.68 -9.63
CA ARG A 417 1.69 5.00 -9.14
C ARG A 417 1.35 6.50 -9.14
N MET A 418 2.17 7.37 -9.75
CA MET A 418 1.96 8.82 -9.76
C MET A 418 0.64 9.25 -10.42
N ASP A 419 0.12 8.48 -11.38
CA ASP A 419 -1.15 8.76 -12.05
C ASP A 419 -2.40 8.37 -11.24
N LEU A 420 -2.22 7.77 -10.05
CA LEU A 420 -3.30 7.64 -9.06
C LEU A 420 -3.51 8.94 -8.25
N VAL A 421 -2.55 9.87 -8.28
CA VAL A 421 -2.58 11.12 -7.51
C VAL A 421 -3.26 12.24 -8.30
N ASP A 422 -4.32 12.82 -7.71
CA ASP A 422 -5.01 13.99 -8.23
C ASP A 422 -4.04 15.19 -8.37
N ARG A 423 -4.10 15.84 -9.53
CA ARG A 423 -3.25 16.97 -9.96
C ARG A 423 -4.03 18.13 -10.57
N GLU A 424 -5.36 18.02 -10.70
CA GLU A 424 -6.18 18.95 -11.50
C GLU A 424 -6.24 20.35 -10.87
N ASP A 425 -6.23 20.44 -9.54
CA ASP A 425 -6.15 21.72 -8.81
C ASP A 425 -4.80 22.43 -8.96
N LEU A 426 -3.72 21.66 -9.03
CA LEU A 426 -2.35 22.18 -9.21
C LEU A 426 -2.12 22.65 -10.66
N ASP A 427 -2.77 22.00 -11.63
CA ASP A 427 -2.70 22.36 -13.05
C ASP A 427 -3.73 23.42 -13.47
N SER A 428 -4.69 23.77 -12.61
CA SER A 428 -5.63 24.88 -12.83
C SER A 428 -5.26 26.18 -12.11
N ASP A 429 -4.51 26.17 -11.00
CA ASP A 429 -4.07 27.41 -10.33
C ASP A 429 -2.97 28.15 -11.15
N PRO A 430 -3.21 29.40 -11.60
CA PRO A 430 -2.24 30.14 -12.41
C PRO A 430 -0.96 30.51 -11.65
N VAL A 431 -1.01 30.65 -10.32
CA VAL A 431 0.18 30.90 -9.49
C VAL A 431 1.08 29.67 -9.44
N VAL A 432 0.48 28.48 -9.33
CA VAL A 432 1.21 27.19 -9.34
C VAL A 432 1.87 26.97 -10.69
N ARG A 433 1.15 27.23 -11.80
CA ARG A 433 1.69 27.15 -13.16
C ARG A 433 2.85 28.12 -13.38
N PHE A 434 2.69 29.39 -13.02
CA PHE A 434 3.75 30.38 -13.13
C PHE A 434 5.00 29.99 -12.32
N GLN A 435 4.81 29.59 -11.07
CA GLN A 435 5.92 29.21 -10.19
C GLN A 435 6.61 27.91 -10.60
N HIS A 436 5.88 26.96 -11.20
CA HIS A 436 6.47 25.76 -11.80
C HIS A 436 7.33 26.10 -13.03
N ASN A 437 6.79 26.89 -13.97
CA ASN A 437 7.48 27.23 -15.22
C ASN A 437 8.74 28.08 -15.01
N HIS A 438 8.78 28.94 -13.98
CA HIS A 438 9.92 29.81 -13.68
C HIS A 438 10.70 29.41 -12.43
N TYR A 439 10.51 28.17 -11.94
CA TYR A 439 10.95 27.75 -10.60
C TYR A 439 12.41 28.07 -10.29
N VAL A 440 13.35 27.67 -11.17
CA VAL A 440 14.79 27.82 -10.92
C VAL A 440 15.20 29.29 -10.76
N LEU A 441 14.63 30.18 -11.58
CA LEU A 441 14.90 31.62 -11.51
C LEU A 441 14.34 32.22 -10.20
N LEU A 442 13.12 31.83 -9.82
CA LEU A 442 12.50 32.27 -8.56
C LEU A 442 13.27 31.74 -7.36
N ALA A 443 13.72 30.48 -7.37
CA ALA A 443 14.45 29.87 -6.27
C ALA A 443 15.86 30.45 -6.09
N VAL A 444 16.57 30.75 -7.19
CA VAL A 444 17.83 31.50 -7.15
C VAL A 444 17.60 32.93 -6.64
N PHE A 445 16.56 33.62 -7.11
CA PHE A 445 16.27 35.00 -6.73
C PHE A 445 15.87 35.15 -5.26
N PHE A 446 14.79 34.47 -4.83
CA PHE A 446 14.29 34.56 -3.46
C PHE A 446 15.23 33.88 -2.45
N GLY A 447 15.95 32.83 -2.84
CA GLY A 447 16.92 32.15 -1.99
C GLY A 447 18.25 32.89 -1.87
N PHE A 448 18.94 33.17 -2.98
CA PHE A 448 20.33 33.65 -2.96
C PHE A 448 20.44 35.15 -3.16
N VAL A 449 19.66 35.75 -4.07
CA VAL A 449 19.81 37.16 -4.41
C VAL A 449 19.23 38.07 -3.33
N ILE A 450 17.99 37.83 -2.87
CA ILE A 450 17.33 38.72 -1.89
C ILE A 450 18.09 38.82 -0.56
N PRO A 451 18.51 37.73 0.13
CA PRO A 451 19.25 37.86 1.39
C PRO A 451 20.56 38.62 1.21
N THR A 452 21.26 38.41 0.09
CA THR A 452 22.50 39.12 -0.27
C THR A 452 22.28 40.62 -0.46
N ILE A 453 21.17 41.02 -1.10
CA ILE A 453 20.77 42.44 -1.23
C ILE A 453 20.41 43.03 0.13
N LEU A 454 19.69 42.30 0.99
CA LEU A 454 19.36 42.76 2.34
C LEU A 454 20.62 42.99 3.18
N GLY A 455 21.64 42.13 3.06
CA GLY A 455 22.95 42.32 3.68
C GLY A 455 23.65 43.64 3.32
N ALA A 456 23.40 44.18 2.11
CA ALA A 456 23.95 45.47 1.69
C ALA A 456 23.43 46.64 2.56
N LEU A 457 22.22 46.54 3.13
CA LEU A 457 21.62 47.59 3.96
C LEU A 457 22.39 47.86 5.26
N TRP A 458 23.22 46.91 5.71
CA TRP A 458 24.13 47.05 6.85
C TRP A 458 25.58 46.69 6.51
N GLY A 459 25.94 46.74 5.22
CA GLY A 459 27.33 46.60 4.75
C GLY A 459 27.92 45.18 4.74
N ASP A 460 27.15 44.13 5.02
CA ASP A 460 27.63 42.73 5.04
C ASP A 460 26.97 41.87 3.96
N VAL A 461 27.26 42.20 2.71
CA VAL A 461 26.82 41.45 1.52
C VAL A 461 27.31 39.99 1.57
N SER A 462 28.60 39.79 1.91
CA SER A 462 29.22 38.45 1.89
C SER A 462 28.76 37.53 3.02
N GLY A 463 28.62 38.05 4.25
CA GLY A 463 28.08 37.27 5.37
C GLY A 463 26.59 36.99 5.19
N ALA A 464 25.83 37.90 4.57
CA ALA A 464 24.44 37.62 4.20
C ALA A 464 24.30 36.54 3.11
N TYR A 465 25.21 36.47 2.13
CA TYR A 465 25.26 35.36 1.17
C TYR A 465 25.65 34.02 1.84
N VAL A 466 26.62 34.03 2.77
CA VAL A 466 27.00 32.82 3.52
C VAL A 466 25.86 32.37 4.44
N TRP A 467 25.40 33.23 5.35
CA TRP A 467 24.44 32.85 6.39
C TRP A 467 23.00 32.83 5.87
N GLY A 468 22.49 33.96 5.36
CA GLY A 468 21.13 34.06 4.81
C GLY A 468 20.95 33.38 3.46
N GLY A 469 22.04 33.12 2.75
CA GLY A 469 22.04 32.25 1.58
C GLY A 469 22.29 30.78 1.98
N LEU A 470 23.56 30.38 1.98
CA LEU A 470 23.96 28.97 2.07
C LEU A 470 23.51 28.28 3.37
N VAL A 471 23.82 28.84 4.54
CA VAL A 471 23.53 28.20 5.84
C VAL A 471 22.02 28.08 6.10
N SER A 472 21.22 29.11 5.79
CA SER A 472 19.77 29.02 5.89
C SER A 472 19.21 27.86 5.06
N ARG A 473 19.78 27.54 3.88
CA ARG A 473 19.34 26.38 3.07
C ARG A 473 19.57 25.04 3.77
N LEU A 474 20.71 24.86 4.43
CA LEU A 474 20.97 23.64 5.19
C LEU A 474 19.97 23.46 6.34
N PHE A 475 19.68 24.53 7.09
CA PHE A 475 18.66 24.47 8.14
C PHE A 475 17.27 24.18 7.58
N ILE A 476 16.90 24.78 6.43
CA ILE A 476 15.61 24.54 5.77
C ILE A 476 15.45 23.07 5.37
N TRP A 477 16.46 22.55 4.66
CA TRP A 477 16.46 21.18 4.17
C TRP A 477 16.45 20.18 5.32
N HIS A 478 17.40 20.25 6.24
CA HIS A 478 17.46 19.30 7.36
C HIS A 478 16.25 19.36 8.28
N SER A 479 15.69 20.55 8.56
CA SER A 479 14.46 20.66 9.37
C SER A 479 13.29 19.96 8.67
N THR A 480 13.07 20.23 7.38
CA THR A 480 12.00 19.54 6.63
C THR A 480 12.25 18.04 6.53
N PHE A 481 13.50 17.61 6.34
CA PHE A 481 13.85 16.19 6.24
C PHE A 481 13.72 15.44 7.58
N LEU A 482 13.78 16.13 8.73
CA LEU A 482 13.45 15.52 10.03
C LEU A 482 11.98 15.08 10.12
N VAL A 483 11.06 15.71 9.38
CA VAL A 483 9.67 15.25 9.28
C VAL A 483 9.61 13.86 8.63
N ASN A 484 10.29 13.67 7.49
CA ASN A 484 10.33 12.38 6.80
C ASN A 484 11.10 11.27 7.55
N SER A 485 11.92 11.62 8.55
CA SER A 485 12.88 10.70 9.15
C SER A 485 12.71 10.54 10.66
N LEU A 486 13.04 11.56 11.45
CA LEU A 486 12.91 11.50 12.91
C LEU A 486 11.45 11.32 13.33
N ALA A 487 10.50 11.98 12.64
CA ALA A 487 9.07 11.84 12.94
C ALA A 487 8.50 10.45 12.61
N HIS A 488 9.23 9.57 11.93
CA HIS A 488 8.84 8.17 11.71
C HIS A 488 9.62 7.20 12.63
N TRP A 489 10.56 7.72 13.43
CA TRP A 489 11.47 6.94 14.28
C TRP A 489 11.26 7.21 15.77
N ASP A 490 11.10 8.47 16.20
CA ASP A 490 11.02 8.86 17.62
C ASP A 490 9.84 9.81 17.92
N GLY A 491 9.21 9.65 19.09
CA GLY A 491 8.08 10.46 19.56
C GLY A 491 6.87 9.63 20.02
N LEU A 492 5.72 10.29 20.16
CA LEU A 492 4.47 9.73 20.67
C LEU A 492 3.47 9.41 19.54
N GLN A 493 2.67 8.35 19.69
CA GLN A 493 1.59 7.98 18.75
C GLN A 493 0.19 8.01 19.39
N PRO A 494 -0.34 9.17 19.82
CA PRO A 494 -1.60 9.26 20.57
C PRO A 494 -2.89 9.14 19.74
N TYR A 495 -2.86 9.21 18.41
CA TYR A 495 -4.07 9.23 17.56
C TYR A 495 -4.25 7.98 16.69
N SER A 496 -3.16 7.51 16.08
CA SER A 496 -3.15 6.26 15.30
C SER A 496 -1.77 5.60 15.33
N ASP A 497 -1.75 4.29 15.10
CA ASP A 497 -0.55 3.47 14.87
C ASP A 497 -0.66 2.63 13.59
N GLU A 498 -1.48 3.10 12.64
CA GLU A 498 -1.63 2.53 11.29
C GLU A 498 -0.40 2.78 10.39
N ASP A 499 0.41 3.79 10.71
CA ASP A 499 1.70 4.10 10.09
C ASP A 499 2.75 4.45 11.18
N THR A 500 4.00 4.69 10.78
CA THR A 500 5.08 4.97 11.74
C THR A 500 5.14 6.42 12.25
N SER A 501 4.24 7.32 11.86
CA SER A 501 4.29 8.75 12.22
C SER A 501 4.16 9.01 13.74
N ARG A 502 5.02 9.87 14.28
CA ARG A 502 5.18 10.17 15.71
C ARG A 502 5.28 11.67 15.97
N GLY A 503 4.69 12.15 17.06
CA GLY A 503 4.78 13.52 17.51
C GLY A 503 5.96 13.77 18.46
N ASN A 504 6.79 14.78 18.19
CA ASN A 504 7.91 15.20 19.04
C ASN A 504 8.00 16.74 19.12
N LEU A 505 8.16 17.30 20.33
CA LEU A 505 8.27 18.75 20.55
C LEU A 505 9.55 19.35 19.96
N ILE A 506 10.67 18.62 19.97
CA ILE A 506 11.95 19.08 19.41
C ILE A 506 11.80 19.26 17.89
N LEU A 507 11.14 18.30 17.24
CA LEU A 507 10.77 18.40 15.83
C LEU A 507 9.89 19.64 15.60
N ALA A 508 8.84 19.84 16.42
CA ALA A 508 7.90 20.95 16.23
C ALA A 508 8.55 22.33 16.36
N LEU A 509 9.56 22.46 17.22
CA LEU A 509 10.37 23.69 17.35
C LEU A 509 11.22 23.97 16.11
N LEU A 510 11.83 22.94 15.51
CA LEU A 510 12.64 23.06 14.30
C LEU A 510 11.77 23.28 13.05
N THR A 511 10.67 22.54 12.93
CA THR A 511 9.77 22.51 11.77
C THR A 511 8.52 23.37 11.98
N GLY A 512 8.68 24.52 12.67
CA GLY A 512 7.72 25.62 12.85
C GLY A 512 6.26 25.25 13.19
N GLY A 513 6.02 24.06 13.73
CA GLY A 513 4.71 23.52 14.06
C GLY A 513 4.40 22.10 13.56
N GLU A 514 5.09 21.59 12.54
CA GLU A 514 4.76 20.29 11.91
C GLU A 514 5.24 19.05 12.69
N GLY A 515 5.86 19.23 13.86
CA GLY A 515 6.38 18.10 14.64
C GLY A 515 5.35 17.29 15.42
N SER A 516 4.06 17.63 15.33
CA SER A 516 2.96 16.80 15.88
C SER A 516 2.50 15.73 14.87
N HIS A 517 3.43 15.19 14.08
CA HIS A 517 3.20 14.39 12.86
C HIS A 517 2.19 13.24 13.00
N ASN A 518 2.06 12.62 14.17
CA ASN A 518 1.02 11.60 14.41
C ASN A 518 -0.42 12.12 14.33
N PHE A 519 -0.68 13.39 14.65
CA PHE A 519 -1.99 14.01 14.41
C PHE A 519 -2.30 14.16 12.92
N HIS A 520 -1.27 14.07 12.07
CA HIS A 520 -1.41 14.15 10.62
C HIS A 520 -2.03 12.89 9.99
N SER A 521 -2.41 11.89 10.82
CA SER A 521 -3.47 10.91 10.51
C SER A 521 -4.81 11.55 10.12
N PHE A 522 -4.99 12.84 10.42
CA PHE A 522 -6.07 13.68 9.93
C PHE A 522 -5.56 14.75 8.94
N PRO A 523 -5.13 14.38 7.73
CA PRO A 523 -4.33 15.26 6.86
C PRO A 523 -5.04 16.54 6.39
N HIS A 524 -6.38 16.56 6.41
CA HIS A 524 -7.17 17.72 6.02
C HIS A 524 -7.38 18.77 7.11
N ASP A 525 -6.89 18.57 8.35
CA ASP A 525 -6.95 19.62 9.38
C ASP A 525 -6.02 20.79 9.03
N TRP A 526 -6.46 22.03 9.28
CA TRP A 526 -5.61 23.22 9.10
C TRP A 526 -4.56 23.37 10.22
N ARG A 527 -4.68 22.60 11.30
CA ARG A 527 -3.76 22.49 12.44
C ARG A 527 -2.89 21.24 12.29
N SER A 528 -1.64 21.31 12.75
CA SER A 528 -0.77 20.13 12.94
C SER A 528 -0.84 19.60 14.37
N GLY A 529 -1.35 20.40 15.32
CA GLY A 529 -1.71 19.93 16.66
C GLY A 529 -3.02 20.57 17.15
N PRO A 530 -4.01 19.80 17.63
CA PRO A 530 -5.38 20.28 17.86
C PRO A 530 -5.49 21.21 19.08
N HIS A 531 -4.67 21.02 20.10
CA HIS A 531 -4.71 21.78 21.34
C HIS A 531 -4.02 23.14 21.19
N LEU A 532 -4.50 24.17 21.90
CA LEU A 532 -3.91 25.52 21.82
C LEU A 532 -2.47 25.58 22.33
N THR A 533 -2.11 24.71 23.28
CA THR A 533 -0.76 24.61 23.86
C THR A 533 0.21 23.76 23.03
N ASN A 534 -0.25 23.03 22.01
CA ASN A 534 0.69 22.41 21.06
C ASN A 534 1.42 23.55 20.33
N TRP A 535 2.75 23.51 20.34
CA TRP A 535 3.60 24.35 19.49
C TRP A 535 3.35 23.97 18.02
N ASP A 536 2.27 24.53 17.49
CA ASP A 536 1.95 24.68 16.08
C ASP A 536 1.73 26.17 15.83
N PRO A 537 2.82 26.96 15.74
CA PRO A 537 2.74 28.36 15.41
C PRO A 537 1.89 28.64 14.16
N SER A 538 1.92 27.77 13.15
CA SER A 538 1.22 27.94 11.87
C SER A 538 -0.26 28.20 12.00
N LYS A 539 -0.90 27.43 12.87
CA LYS A 539 -2.29 27.61 13.29
C LYS A 539 -2.54 29.06 13.75
N TRP A 540 -1.59 29.71 14.41
CA TRP A 540 -1.77 31.10 14.85
C TRP A 540 -1.80 32.12 13.68
N ILE A 541 -1.02 31.98 12.59
CA ILE A 541 -1.19 32.85 11.41
C ILE A 541 -2.36 32.42 10.51
N ILE A 542 -2.76 31.13 10.43
CA ILE A 542 -4.01 30.78 9.73
C ILE A 542 -5.19 31.47 10.40
N ALA A 543 -5.28 31.39 11.74
CA ALA A 543 -6.32 32.09 12.50
C ALA A 543 -6.27 33.62 12.32
N LEU A 544 -5.08 34.21 12.22
CA LEU A 544 -4.90 35.64 11.97
C LEU A 544 -5.34 36.06 10.55
N LEU A 545 -4.92 35.33 9.52
CA LEU A 545 -5.31 35.58 8.13
C LEU A 545 -6.81 35.36 7.93
N HIS A 546 -7.39 34.40 8.64
CA HIS A 546 -8.84 34.16 8.69
C HIS A 546 -9.58 35.34 9.36
N ARG A 547 -9.06 35.88 10.47
CA ARG A 547 -9.61 37.07 11.14
C ARG A 547 -9.64 38.31 10.22
N PHE A 548 -8.72 38.41 9.26
CA PHE A 548 -8.68 39.47 8.24
C PHE A 548 -9.31 39.08 6.89
N GLY A 549 -9.99 37.93 6.78
CA GLY A 549 -10.64 37.47 5.54
C GLY A 549 -9.70 37.11 4.37
N LEU A 550 -8.38 37.08 4.61
CA LEU A 550 -7.37 36.73 3.61
C LEU A 550 -7.28 35.22 3.34
N VAL A 551 -7.80 34.43 4.29
CA VAL A 551 -7.97 32.97 4.27
C VAL A 551 -9.40 32.64 4.70
N TYR A 552 -10.01 31.61 4.13
CA TYR A 552 -11.40 31.20 4.40
C TYR A 552 -11.60 29.69 4.22
N GLY A 553 -12.66 29.14 4.84
CA GLY A 553 -13.03 27.72 4.71
C GLY A 553 -12.07 26.76 5.41
N LEU A 554 -11.74 27.03 6.67
CA LEU A 554 -10.86 26.18 7.50
C LEU A 554 -11.51 24.82 7.78
N ARG A 555 -10.86 23.72 7.38
CA ARG A 555 -11.31 22.35 7.62
C ARG A 555 -10.72 21.82 8.92
N SER A 556 -11.56 21.51 9.91
CA SER A 556 -11.14 20.97 11.21
C SER A 556 -11.75 19.58 11.44
N VAL A 557 -11.01 18.69 12.09
CA VAL A 557 -11.53 17.40 12.62
C VAL A 557 -12.62 17.67 13.67
N ARG A 558 -13.65 16.82 13.74
CA ARG A 558 -14.68 16.91 14.80
C ARG A 558 -14.06 16.52 16.14
N ASP A 559 -14.44 17.19 17.22
CA ASP A 559 -13.94 16.83 18.56
C ASP A 559 -14.34 15.41 18.98
N GLU A 560 -15.40 14.85 18.37
CA GLU A 560 -15.82 13.45 18.48
C GLU A 560 -14.79 12.49 17.87
N ASP A 561 -14.41 12.67 16.60
CA ASP A 561 -13.38 11.88 15.91
C ASP A 561 -12.04 11.93 16.65
N LEU A 562 -11.70 13.12 17.16
CA LEU A 562 -10.47 13.37 17.92
C LEU A 562 -10.47 12.60 19.25
N LYS A 563 -11.58 12.69 19.99
CA LYS A 563 -11.73 12.02 21.29
C LYS A 563 -11.72 10.51 21.11
N GLU A 564 -12.44 9.99 20.12
CA GLU A 564 -12.47 8.56 19.81
C GLU A 564 -11.07 8.03 19.46
N ALA A 565 -10.30 8.75 18.63
CA ALA A 565 -8.94 8.34 18.29
C ALA A 565 -8.06 8.18 19.55
N LEU A 566 -8.14 9.15 20.47
CA LEU A 566 -7.47 9.10 21.77
C LEU A 566 -7.99 7.97 22.68
N ASP A 567 -9.31 7.73 22.71
CA ASP A 567 -9.92 6.67 23.53
C ASP A 567 -9.57 5.27 23.00
N TYR A 568 -9.55 5.06 21.68
CA TYR A 568 -9.08 3.83 21.03
C TYR A 568 -7.61 3.55 21.36
N MET A 569 -6.72 4.54 21.19
CA MET A 569 -5.29 4.33 21.48
C MET A 569 -5.05 4.04 22.97
N ARG A 570 -5.76 4.72 23.89
CA ARG A 570 -5.73 4.44 25.33
C ARG A 570 -6.31 3.06 25.71
N HIS A 571 -7.30 2.56 24.95
CA HIS A 571 -7.77 1.18 25.12
C HIS A 571 -6.71 0.19 24.64
N LYS A 572 -6.17 0.40 23.45
CA LYS A 572 -5.16 -0.47 22.82
C LYS A 572 -3.91 -0.63 23.68
N GLU A 573 -3.44 0.46 24.29
CA GLU A 573 -2.32 0.49 25.23
C GLU A 573 -2.57 -0.35 26.50
N LYS A 574 -3.81 -0.37 27.02
CA LYS A 574 -4.14 -0.98 28.34
C LYS A 574 -4.70 -2.39 28.26
N HIS A 575 -5.41 -2.71 27.18
CA HIS A 575 -6.26 -3.91 27.07
C HIS A 575 -6.04 -4.65 25.74
N GLY A 576 -5.13 -4.19 24.89
CA GLY A 576 -4.95 -4.71 23.54
C GLY A 576 -6.01 -4.18 22.55
N VAL A 577 -5.89 -4.63 21.31
CA VAL A 577 -6.80 -4.24 20.22
C VAL A 577 -8.24 -4.57 20.63
N PRO A 578 -9.15 -3.56 20.72
CA PRO A 578 -10.55 -3.85 20.99
C PRO A 578 -11.14 -4.68 19.84
N PRO A 579 -12.00 -5.67 20.12
CA PRO A 579 -12.68 -6.43 19.06
C PRO A 579 -13.50 -5.47 18.20
N GLU A 580 -13.59 -5.72 16.90
CA GLU A 580 -14.36 -4.83 16.03
C GLU A 580 -15.84 -4.90 16.39
N GLU A 581 -16.44 -3.73 16.69
CA GLU A 581 -17.89 -3.63 16.89
C GLU A 581 -18.61 -3.87 15.55
N ASP A 582 -19.01 -5.13 15.33
CA ASP A 582 -19.90 -5.53 14.26
C ASP A 582 -21.34 -5.10 14.61
N THR A 583 -21.58 -3.79 14.48
CA THR A 583 -22.84 -3.14 14.81
C THR A 583 -23.96 -3.69 13.93
N LEU A 584 -24.79 -4.57 14.49
CA LEU A 584 -25.96 -5.14 13.83
C LEU A 584 -26.80 -4.05 13.16
N TRP A 585 -26.83 -4.08 11.83
CA TRP A 585 -27.54 -3.08 11.04
C TRP A 585 -29.06 -3.22 11.20
N THR A 586 -29.69 -2.22 11.80
CA THR A 586 -31.14 -2.14 12.04
C THR A 586 -31.89 -1.32 10.98
N GLY A 587 -31.21 -0.83 9.94
CA GLY A 587 -31.80 -0.01 8.88
C GLY A 587 -32.37 -0.84 7.72
N GLU A 588 -32.77 -0.15 6.65
CA GLU A 588 -33.31 -0.83 5.47
C GLU A 588 -32.27 -1.71 4.75
N THR A 589 -32.77 -2.70 4.00
CA THR A 589 -32.00 -3.46 3.01
C THR A 589 -32.55 -3.12 1.62
N TRP A 590 -31.68 -2.85 0.66
CA TRP A 590 -32.03 -2.48 -0.72
C TRP A 590 -31.41 -3.48 -1.71
N ASN A 591 -32.09 -3.66 -2.84
CA ASN A 591 -31.51 -4.26 -4.04
C ASN A 591 -31.08 -3.15 -5.03
N LEU A 592 -30.62 -3.53 -6.22
CA LEU A 592 -30.12 -2.57 -7.21
C LEU A 592 -31.21 -1.61 -7.73
N ASP A 593 -32.45 -2.07 -7.91
CA ASP A 593 -33.53 -1.23 -8.43
C ASP A 593 -33.95 -0.16 -7.41
N LYS A 594 -34.11 -0.52 -6.13
CA LYS A 594 -34.39 0.46 -5.07
C LYS A 594 -33.23 1.45 -4.88
N ALA A 595 -31.98 1.03 -5.11
CA ALA A 595 -30.84 1.94 -5.15
C ALA A 595 -30.89 2.89 -6.36
N HIS A 596 -31.32 2.42 -7.54
CA HIS A 596 -31.55 3.28 -8.70
C HIS A 596 -32.68 4.29 -8.46
N GLU A 597 -33.78 3.90 -7.84
CA GLU A 597 -34.87 4.82 -7.43
C GLU A 597 -34.35 5.93 -6.52
N TYR A 598 -33.56 5.60 -5.50
CA TYR A 598 -32.93 6.57 -4.60
C TYR A 598 -32.03 7.58 -5.35
N ILE A 599 -31.22 7.10 -6.31
CA ILE A 599 -30.31 7.93 -7.11
C ILE A 599 -31.09 8.82 -8.08
N LEU A 600 -32.18 8.32 -8.68
CA LEU A 600 -33.07 9.10 -9.56
C LEU A 600 -33.83 10.18 -8.77
N ALA A 601 -34.26 9.86 -7.53
CA ALA A 601 -34.87 10.82 -6.61
C ALA A 601 -33.88 11.88 -6.08
N LYS A 602 -32.57 11.64 -6.16
CA LYS A 602 -31.50 12.58 -5.76
C LYS A 602 -30.49 12.82 -6.89
N PRO A 603 -30.85 13.61 -7.94
CA PRO A 603 -29.97 13.90 -9.06
C PRO A 603 -28.61 14.47 -8.61
N GLY A 604 -27.53 13.89 -9.12
CA GLY A 604 -26.15 14.29 -8.80
C GLY A 604 -25.52 13.57 -7.60
N SER A 605 -26.30 12.76 -6.86
CA SER A 605 -25.80 11.88 -5.81
C SER A 605 -24.72 10.89 -6.29
N CYS A 606 -23.95 10.37 -5.35
CA CYS A 606 -22.90 9.38 -5.57
C CYS A 606 -22.97 8.32 -4.48
N VAL A 607 -23.74 7.26 -4.76
CA VAL A 607 -23.81 6.07 -3.92
C VAL A 607 -22.77 5.06 -4.41
N VAL A 608 -22.01 4.47 -3.50
CA VAL A 608 -21.05 3.37 -3.76
C VAL A 608 -21.41 2.15 -2.90
N VAL A 609 -20.89 0.96 -3.22
CA VAL A 609 -21.06 -0.23 -2.37
C VAL A 609 -19.75 -0.58 -1.67
N ILE A 610 -19.75 -0.56 -0.34
CA ILE A 610 -18.61 -0.86 0.54
C ILE A 610 -19.14 -1.80 1.65
N ASP A 611 -18.43 -2.90 1.92
CA ASP A 611 -18.73 -3.92 2.94
C ASP A 611 -20.15 -4.52 2.88
N ASP A 612 -20.71 -4.71 1.69
CA ASP A 612 -22.12 -5.09 1.47
C ASP A 612 -23.14 -4.06 2.01
N TYR A 613 -22.78 -2.77 2.04
CA TYR A 613 -23.69 -1.64 2.26
C TYR A 613 -23.65 -0.65 1.10
N PHE A 614 -24.80 -0.06 0.78
CA PHE A 614 -24.88 1.17 0.00
C PHE A 614 -24.48 2.36 0.88
N VAL A 615 -23.49 3.13 0.42
CA VAL A 615 -22.92 4.27 1.14
C VAL A 615 -23.09 5.53 0.28
N ASP A 616 -23.81 6.53 0.79
CA ASP A 616 -24.06 7.80 0.08
C ASP A 616 -22.91 8.79 0.34
N VAL A 617 -21.83 8.65 -0.45
CA VAL A 617 -20.62 9.48 -0.35
C VAL A 617 -20.78 10.85 -1.00
N THR A 618 -21.99 11.30 -1.36
CA THR A 618 -22.25 12.60 -2.02
C THR A 618 -21.65 13.77 -1.25
N ALA A 619 -21.82 13.81 0.07
CA ALA A 619 -21.24 14.85 0.93
C ALA A 619 -19.70 14.79 0.98
N TYR A 620 -19.12 13.60 0.83
CA TYR A 620 -17.68 13.36 0.93
C TYR A 620 -16.92 13.56 -0.40
N LEU A 621 -17.62 13.71 -1.54
CA LEU A 621 -17.01 13.95 -2.86
C LEU A 621 -15.97 15.09 -2.89
N GLY A 622 -16.22 16.17 -2.16
CA GLY A 622 -15.33 17.33 -2.07
C GLY A 622 -14.21 17.21 -1.02
N GLU A 623 -14.20 16.13 -0.24
CA GLU A 623 -13.25 15.86 0.84
C GLU A 623 -12.37 14.62 0.58
N HIS A 624 -12.83 13.68 -0.24
CA HIS A 624 -12.09 12.47 -0.58
C HIS A 624 -10.69 12.77 -1.15
N PRO A 625 -9.60 12.21 -0.57
CA PRO A 625 -8.22 12.55 -0.93
C PRO A 625 -7.82 12.10 -2.34
N GLY A 626 -8.45 11.04 -2.86
CA GLY A 626 -8.31 10.63 -4.26
C GLY A 626 -9.13 11.46 -5.26
N GLY A 627 -9.79 12.54 -4.81
CA GLY A 627 -10.66 13.38 -5.63
C GLY A 627 -12.02 12.75 -5.94
N ALA A 628 -12.97 13.59 -6.38
CA ALA A 628 -14.35 13.18 -6.68
C ALA A 628 -14.44 12.20 -7.86
N MET A 629 -13.50 12.25 -8.81
CA MET A 629 -13.52 11.41 -10.02
C MET A 629 -13.31 9.92 -9.71
N ILE A 630 -12.53 9.58 -8.68
CA ILE A 630 -12.36 8.18 -8.26
C ILE A 630 -13.66 7.64 -7.66
N LEU A 631 -14.31 8.36 -6.75
CA LEU A 631 -15.63 7.95 -6.21
C LEU A 631 -16.67 7.84 -7.32
N ARG A 632 -16.71 8.79 -8.27
CA ARG A 632 -17.58 8.73 -9.45
C ARG A 632 -17.25 7.59 -10.43
N LYS A 633 -16.10 6.91 -10.32
CA LYS A 633 -15.81 5.67 -11.08
C LYS A 633 -16.52 4.46 -10.47
N TYR A 634 -16.66 4.42 -9.15
CA TYR A 634 -17.31 3.33 -8.39
C TYR A 634 -18.77 3.62 -8.02
N SER A 635 -19.32 4.75 -8.48
CA SER A 635 -20.73 5.10 -8.27
C SER A 635 -21.66 4.08 -8.92
N VAL A 636 -22.69 3.63 -8.20
CA VAL A 636 -23.85 2.94 -8.76
C VAL A 636 -24.51 3.85 -9.80
N ARG A 637 -24.85 3.31 -10.98
CA ARG A 637 -25.48 4.06 -12.08
C ARG A 637 -26.48 3.18 -12.86
N PRO A 638 -27.62 3.74 -13.29
CA PRO A 638 -28.54 3.02 -14.17
C PRO A 638 -27.82 2.53 -15.44
N LYS A 639 -28.08 1.27 -15.83
CA LYS A 639 -27.52 0.58 -17.01
C LYS A 639 -26.00 0.36 -17.00
N GLN A 640 -25.33 0.46 -15.85
CA GLN A 640 -23.94 0.04 -15.67
C GLN A 640 -23.86 -1.13 -14.67
N GLU A 641 -22.93 -2.06 -14.88
CA GLU A 641 -22.67 -3.16 -13.96
C GLU A 641 -22.17 -2.63 -12.59
N LEU A 642 -22.59 -3.28 -11.50
CA LEU A 642 -22.24 -2.88 -10.14
C LEU A 642 -20.78 -3.22 -9.84
N VAL A 643 -19.95 -2.18 -9.64
CA VAL A 643 -18.56 -2.34 -9.17
C VAL A 643 -18.49 -2.12 -7.67
N VAL A 644 -18.36 -3.20 -6.90
CA VAL A 644 -18.15 -3.12 -5.44
C VAL A 644 -16.81 -2.45 -5.15
N ALA A 645 -16.83 -1.43 -4.29
CA ALA A 645 -15.71 -0.54 -4.02
C ALA A 645 -14.80 -1.01 -2.87
N SER A 646 -15.20 -1.99 -2.06
CA SER A 646 -14.46 -2.43 -0.86
C SER A 646 -12.98 -2.72 -1.17
N TRP A 647 -12.65 -3.43 -2.25
CA TRP A 647 -11.25 -3.71 -2.59
C TRP A 647 -10.41 -2.43 -2.82
N ALA A 648 -11.00 -1.40 -3.40
CA ALA A 648 -10.35 -0.12 -3.65
C ALA A 648 -10.24 0.73 -2.37
N PHE A 649 -11.13 0.47 -1.41
CA PHE A 649 -11.19 1.10 -0.09
C PHE A 649 -10.21 0.47 0.92
N ASP A 650 -10.00 -0.85 0.82
CA ASP A 650 -9.15 -1.64 1.71
C ASP A 650 -7.80 -1.99 1.05
N GLY A 651 -7.05 -0.96 0.68
CA GLY A 651 -5.65 -1.06 0.27
C GLY A 651 -5.41 -1.29 -1.23
N GLY A 652 -6.40 -1.77 -1.97
CA GLY A 652 -6.24 -2.07 -3.40
C GLY A 652 -6.03 -0.85 -4.30
N LEU A 653 -6.62 0.30 -3.95
CA LEU A 653 -6.27 1.61 -4.54
C LEU A 653 -5.77 2.62 -3.51
N ASN A 654 -6.27 2.56 -2.28
CA ASN A 654 -5.84 3.36 -1.14
C ASN A 654 -6.15 2.54 0.13
N ASN A 655 -5.24 2.47 1.10
CA ASN A 655 -5.59 1.89 2.40
C ASN A 655 -6.16 3.01 3.27
N HIS A 656 -7.48 3.06 3.39
CA HIS A 656 -8.12 4.11 4.18
C HIS A 656 -7.87 3.90 5.69
N SER A 657 -7.76 4.98 6.46
CA SER A 657 -7.59 4.94 7.91
C SER A 657 -8.82 4.43 8.63
N ARG A 658 -8.67 3.99 9.89
CA ARG A 658 -9.76 3.64 10.82
C ARG A 658 -10.82 4.74 10.90
N SER A 659 -10.41 6.00 10.93
CA SER A 659 -11.31 7.16 10.93
C SER A 659 -12.12 7.28 9.62
N ALA A 660 -11.51 6.99 8.47
CA ALA A 660 -12.23 6.93 7.20
C ALA A 660 -13.17 5.70 7.10
N ARG A 661 -12.75 4.52 7.60
CA ARG A 661 -13.63 3.33 7.70
C ARG A 661 -14.87 3.62 8.53
N ARG A 662 -14.71 4.17 9.74
CA ARG A 662 -15.83 4.61 10.59
C ARG A 662 -16.71 5.65 9.88
N ARG A 663 -16.12 6.66 9.25
CA ARG A 663 -16.90 7.71 8.56
C ARG A 663 -17.70 7.16 7.36
N MET A 664 -17.27 6.05 6.74
CA MET A 664 -18.13 5.34 5.77
C MET A 664 -19.27 4.57 6.46
N LYS A 665 -19.09 4.04 7.69
CA LYS A 665 -20.19 3.47 8.48
C LYS A 665 -21.30 4.51 8.76
N GLU A 666 -20.94 5.78 8.99
CA GLU A 666 -21.89 6.91 9.14
C GLU A 666 -22.68 7.26 7.87
N TYR A 667 -22.12 7.01 6.68
CA TYR A 667 -22.78 7.29 5.39
C TYR A 667 -23.54 6.09 4.80
N ARG A 668 -23.67 4.98 5.53
CA ARG A 668 -24.47 3.81 5.12
C ARG A 668 -25.95 4.21 5.07
N VAL A 669 -26.60 4.01 3.91
CA VAL A 669 -28.03 4.28 3.71
C VAL A 669 -28.88 3.01 3.71
N ALA A 670 -28.31 1.88 3.28
CA ALA A 670 -28.94 0.57 3.32
C ALA A 670 -27.91 -0.55 3.29
N LYS A 671 -28.28 -1.74 3.77
CA LYS A 671 -27.55 -2.96 3.47
C LYS A 671 -27.86 -3.39 2.02
N TYR A 672 -26.86 -3.89 1.31
CA TYR A 672 -27.01 -4.43 -0.05
C TYR A 672 -27.53 -5.88 0.02
N SER A 673 -28.64 -6.16 -0.67
CA SER A 673 -29.05 -7.53 -1.00
C SER A 673 -28.82 -7.83 -2.48
N ARG A 674 -28.55 -9.10 -2.77
CA ARG A 674 -28.49 -9.65 -4.13
C ARG A 674 -29.82 -10.29 -4.58
N GLU A 675 -30.86 -10.18 -3.74
CA GLU A 675 -32.24 -10.63 -3.98
C GLU A 675 -33.11 -9.52 -4.62
#